data_AF-A0A8J7IMB3-F1
#
_entry.id   AF-A0A8J7IMB3-F1
#
_cell.length_a   1.000
_cell.length_b   1.000
_cell.length_c   1.000
_cell.angle_alpha   90.00
_cell.angle_beta   90.00
_cell.angle_gamma   90.00
#
_symmetry.space_group_name_H-M   'P 1'
#
loop_
_entity.id
_entity.type
_entity.pdbx_description
1 polymer ?
#
loop_
_entity_poly.entity_id
_entity_poly.type
_entity_poly.pdbx_seq_one_letter_code
_entity_poly.pdbx_strand_id
1 'polypeptide(L)'
;MSKFQPNDENPLIILIGDFGVGKSLLAQRLFQDAIKQARKNPAAPIPVDLKAQQVAGQLQKTIEEEISKLGQSFSQGVTAIIDGADEAGSALAAHLLNEARILVNTWEKTTLVITSRAIPALSKVEEAVQVPPLTENEAYALVERISKQPIPPYVSSQWPESIRHAIRRPLFAVLLGVYLKNQGTIASTSPGDLLSNLVERSLEKARANNSNVEQLLLCLAAQATDCSIGVVSKTDIGGTTSEFQMLLNTGLVVENAGTIGFPLPILTQWFAAQSLAAGIIDPNDLKLEPQRLERWRYPLAIFVGNYSYEQVSKVLVPLVQKHPAFISEIVKEELAITRWNVTQSVPLPLSLEFGRRIRTAMQAWIDGIAPLSKLIAPVREDNTLLPIGVDADEMYLTTGWYCGDENLPDIVISPFSEPELLSNWFGLTGVKVANHKSALAWNLTLNELSSSLSQLLEKRMLPVNHGSIFKEIVWQTALIVTSRGELNYSPISLSEIEECLSKSSLNIPSWVNEYEYCYGLKHLIAQVNSLRQDGEAELHSPWPEPDIDITDGWIWESYSELQLLVRAKAVYEGAIEGYQQLVNTYFSKFAPRLTTAVTLPARFVGKIILPNSYNNQPWIISYWEPLPKGKQSCVDLCFFPTKENLFPKGCDYSISVLNSQLLSLRKEASTWLYASINSEVLDVFKPNSATELAYEWLCHDLKKIAWFNGNIVNRL
;
A
#
# COMPACT_ATOMS: atom_id res chain seq x y z
N MET A 1 -25.96 18.93 -0.22
CA MET A 1 -25.06 19.44 -1.28
C MET A 1 -23.99 20.38 -0.74
N SER A 2 -24.29 21.25 0.24
CA SER A 2 -23.31 22.20 0.81
C SER A 2 -21.98 21.58 1.25
N LYS A 3 -21.99 20.37 1.83
CA LYS A 3 -20.76 19.65 2.25
C LYS A 3 -19.82 19.24 1.10
N PHE A 4 -20.32 19.13 -0.13
CA PHE A 4 -19.55 18.66 -1.29
C PHE A 4 -19.15 19.81 -2.23
N GLN A 5 -19.48 21.05 -1.86
CA GLN A 5 -19.23 22.23 -2.66
C GLN A 5 -18.09 23.05 -2.04
N PRO A 6 -17.03 23.36 -2.80
CA PRO A 6 -15.96 24.23 -2.31
C PRO A 6 -16.52 25.62 -2.00
N ASN A 7 -15.93 26.28 -1.01
CA ASN A 7 -16.31 27.63 -0.56
C ASN A 7 -15.06 28.45 -0.24
N ASP A 8 -15.21 29.70 0.18
CA ASP A 8 -14.08 30.59 0.42
C ASP A 8 -13.16 30.13 1.58
N GLU A 9 -13.69 29.36 2.54
CA GLU A 9 -12.93 28.79 3.66
C GLU A 9 -12.20 27.49 3.26
N ASN A 10 -12.79 26.71 2.35
CA ASN A 10 -12.29 25.45 1.82
C ASN A 10 -12.42 25.44 0.29
N PRO A 11 -11.52 26.13 -0.43
CA PRO A 11 -11.62 26.29 -1.88
C PRO A 11 -11.27 24.99 -2.64
N LEU A 12 -10.68 24.01 -1.97
CA LEU A 12 -10.33 22.71 -2.52
C LEU A 12 -11.08 21.60 -1.77
N ILE A 13 -11.76 20.73 -2.51
CA ILE A 13 -12.41 19.52 -1.97
C ILE A 13 -11.98 18.30 -2.77
N ILE A 14 -11.71 17.20 -2.06
CA ILE A 14 -11.44 15.89 -2.68
C ILE A 14 -12.58 14.94 -2.35
N LEU A 15 -13.35 14.56 -3.36
CA LEU A 15 -14.42 13.58 -3.22
C LEU A 15 -13.83 12.16 -3.27
N ILE A 16 -13.76 11.51 -2.11
CA ILE A 16 -13.27 10.14 -1.96
C ILE A 16 -14.45 9.16 -1.90
N GLY A 17 -14.31 8.03 -2.57
CA GLY A 17 -15.27 6.94 -2.42
C GLY A 17 -15.02 5.81 -3.41
N ASP A 18 -15.70 4.69 -3.20
CA ASP A 18 -15.51 3.51 -4.04
C ASP A 18 -16.01 3.73 -5.48
N PHE A 19 -15.62 2.81 -6.37
CA PHE A 19 -16.13 2.79 -7.73
C PHE A 19 -17.67 2.70 -7.75
N GLY A 20 -18.31 3.45 -8.66
CA GLY A 20 -19.77 3.41 -8.85
C GLY A 20 -20.59 4.13 -7.78
N VAL A 21 -19.97 4.76 -6.76
CA VAL A 21 -20.67 5.51 -5.70
C VAL A 21 -21.29 6.84 -6.17
N GLY A 22 -20.94 7.30 -7.38
CA GLY A 22 -21.52 8.51 -7.98
C GLY A 22 -20.67 9.77 -7.87
N LYS A 23 -19.37 9.66 -7.58
CA LYS A 23 -18.44 10.81 -7.50
C LYS A 23 -18.47 11.68 -8.76
N SER A 24 -18.29 11.08 -9.93
CA SER A 24 -18.29 11.79 -11.22
C SER A 24 -19.66 12.44 -11.50
N LEU A 25 -20.76 11.82 -11.06
CA LEU A 25 -22.10 12.45 -11.18
C LEU A 25 -22.24 13.67 -10.27
N LEU A 26 -21.77 13.59 -9.03
CA LEU A 26 -21.74 14.75 -8.11
C LEU A 26 -20.88 15.88 -8.69
N ALA A 27 -19.68 15.55 -9.17
CA ALA A 27 -18.76 16.49 -9.80
C ALA A 27 -19.40 17.15 -11.04
N GLN A 28 -20.09 16.38 -11.89
CA GLN A 28 -20.85 16.91 -13.03
C GLN A 28 -22.01 17.82 -12.61
N ARG A 29 -22.69 17.56 -11.48
CA ARG A 29 -23.73 18.46 -10.96
C ARG A 29 -23.14 19.80 -10.51
N LEU A 30 -21.98 19.77 -9.84
CA LEU A 30 -21.25 20.97 -9.45
C LEU A 30 -20.79 21.76 -10.70
N PHE A 31 -20.27 21.06 -11.72
CA PHE A 31 -19.92 21.67 -13.00
C PHE A 31 -21.11 22.34 -13.68
N GLN A 32 -22.26 21.66 -13.75
CA GLN A 32 -23.50 22.22 -14.32
C GLN A 32 -23.95 23.48 -13.58
N ASP A 33 -23.80 23.51 -12.26
CA ASP A 33 -24.16 24.68 -11.46
C ASP A 33 -23.15 25.83 -11.65
N ALA A 34 -21.86 25.55 -11.78
CA ALA A 34 -20.84 26.53 -12.16
C ALA A 34 -21.12 27.15 -13.54
N ILE A 35 -21.51 26.33 -14.54
CA ILE A 35 -21.96 26.84 -15.86
C ILE A 35 -23.16 27.75 -15.72
N LYS A 36 -24.18 27.37 -14.92
CA LYS A 36 -25.36 28.22 -14.71
C LYS A 36 -24.98 29.55 -14.06
N GLN A 37 -24.01 29.57 -13.16
CA GLN A 37 -23.51 30.80 -12.53
C GLN A 37 -22.76 31.67 -13.54
N ALA A 38 -21.83 31.10 -14.30
CA ALA A 38 -21.06 31.80 -15.34
C ALA A 38 -21.96 32.41 -16.43
N ARG A 39 -23.07 31.74 -16.79
CA ARG A 39 -24.06 32.29 -17.74
C ARG A 39 -24.85 33.46 -17.18
N LYS A 40 -25.02 33.56 -15.86
CA LYS A 40 -25.77 34.64 -15.19
C LYS A 40 -24.88 35.83 -14.84
N ASN A 41 -23.62 35.58 -14.50
CA ASN A 41 -22.66 36.58 -14.07
C ASN A 41 -21.35 36.43 -14.86
N PRO A 42 -21.06 37.33 -15.82
CA PRO A 42 -19.81 37.32 -16.57
C PRO A 42 -18.54 37.45 -15.72
N ALA A 43 -18.65 37.94 -14.47
CA ALA A 43 -17.53 38.04 -13.53
C ALA A 43 -17.39 36.81 -12.61
N ALA A 44 -18.21 35.77 -12.81
CA ALA A 44 -18.07 34.52 -12.08
C ALA A 44 -16.86 33.70 -12.58
N PRO A 45 -16.32 32.80 -11.74
CA PRO A 45 -15.23 31.91 -12.13
C PRO A 45 -15.55 31.07 -13.37
N ILE A 46 -14.53 30.84 -14.20
CA ILE A 46 -14.69 30.08 -15.45
C ILE A 46 -14.80 28.59 -15.10
N PRO A 47 -15.87 27.88 -15.52
CA PRO A 47 -16.01 26.46 -15.26
C PRO A 47 -15.12 25.64 -16.22
N VAL A 48 -14.31 24.74 -15.68
CA VAL A 48 -13.43 23.84 -16.46
C VAL A 48 -13.63 22.39 -15.97
N ASP A 49 -13.69 21.43 -16.89
CA ASP A 49 -13.81 20.00 -16.60
C ASP A 49 -12.64 19.25 -17.24
N LEU A 50 -11.88 18.52 -16.42
CA LEU A 50 -10.59 17.92 -16.77
C LEU A 50 -10.51 16.47 -16.30
N LYS A 51 -9.76 15.65 -17.04
CA LYS A 51 -9.40 14.30 -16.61
C LYS A 51 -8.03 14.31 -15.94
N ALA A 52 -7.92 13.70 -14.76
CA ALA A 52 -6.68 13.72 -13.97
C ALA A 52 -5.46 13.19 -14.75
N GLN A 53 -5.64 12.14 -15.55
CA GLN A 53 -4.59 11.55 -16.40
C GLN A 53 -3.98 12.54 -17.42
N GLN A 54 -4.73 13.56 -17.83
CA GLN A 54 -4.29 14.55 -18.83
C GLN A 54 -3.55 15.74 -18.20
N VAL A 55 -3.82 16.00 -16.92
CA VAL A 55 -3.41 17.26 -16.25
C VAL A 55 -2.38 17.07 -15.14
N ALA A 56 -2.20 15.85 -14.63
CA ALA A 56 -1.26 15.60 -13.55
C ALA A 56 0.19 15.95 -13.97
N GLY A 57 0.80 16.91 -13.26
CA GLY A 57 2.15 17.39 -13.56
C GLY A 57 2.20 18.66 -14.42
N GLN A 58 1.05 19.18 -14.85
CA GLN A 58 0.94 20.39 -15.67
C GLN A 58 -0.40 21.12 -15.48
N LEU A 59 -1.02 20.99 -14.31
CA LEU A 59 -2.42 21.41 -14.08
C LEU A 59 -2.66 22.88 -14.45
N GLN A 60 -1.80 23.79 -13.98
CA GLN A 60 -1.92 25.22 -14.29
C GLN A 60 -1.89 25.47 -15.79
N LYS A 61 -0.90 24.91 -16.48
CA LYS A 61 -0.71 25.08 -17.92
C LYS A 61 -1.91 24.57 -18.70
N THR A 62 -2.45 23.40 -18.36
CA THR A 62 -3.63 22.87 -19.06
C THR A 62 -4.87 23.73 -18.82
N ILE A 63 -5.08 24.24 -17.60
CA ILE A 63 -6.19 25.16 -17.32
C ILE A 63 -6.04 26.44 -18.16
N GLU A 64 -4.85 27.04 -18.20
CA GLU A 64 -4.58 28.25 -18.99
C GLU A 64 -4.84 28.04 -20.49
N GLU A 65 -4.43 26.89 -21.03
CA GLU A 65 -4.68 26.52 -22.43
C GLU A 65 -6.18 26.40 -22.74
N GLU A 66 -6.95 25.72 -21.88
CA GLU A 66 -8.40 25.53 -22.02
C GLU A 66 -9.19 26.84 -21.92
N ILE A 67 -8.81 27.74 -21.01
CA ILE A 67 -9.53 29.00 -20.79
C ILE A 67 -9.02 30.16 -21.64
N SER A 68 -7.94 29.97 -22.42
CA SER A 68 -7.26 31.02 -23.18
C SER A 68 -8.17 31.89 -24.07
N LYS A 69 -9.34 31.36 -24.47
CA LYS A 69 -10.36 32.05 -25.29
C LYS A 69 -11.58 32.52 -24.50
N LEU A 70 -11.65 32.27 -23.20
CA LEU A 70 -12.83 32.46 -22.36
C LEU A 70 -12.67 33.60 -21.32
N GLY A 71 -11.46 33.91 -20.88
CA GLY A 71 -11.19 35.02 -19.95
C GLY A 71 -9.77 35.00 -19.37
N GLN A 72 -9.53 35.81 -18.33
CA GLN A 72 -8.23 35.87 -17.62
C GLN A 72 -8.31 35.11 -16.29
N SER A 73 -7.52 34.05 -16.13
CA SER A 73 -7.48 33.18 -14.94
C SER A 73 -7.23 33.94 -13.65
N PHE A 74 -6.21 34.81 -13.64
CA PHE A 74 -5.70 35.43 -12.42
C PHE A 74 -6.69 36.37 -11.73
N SER A 75 -7.57 37.05 -12.48
CA SER A 75 -8.53 38.03 -11.93
C SER A 75 -9.97 37.54 -11.87
N GLN A 76 -10.35 36.61 -12.74
CA GLN A 76 -11.72 36.08 -12.81
C GLN A 76 -11.89 34.79 -12.00
N GLY A 77 -10.81 34.04 -11.79
CA GLY A 77 -10.82 32.75 -11.10
C GLY A 77 -11.37 31.61 -11.94
N VAL A 78 -11.20 30.39 -11.44
CA VAL A 78 -11.64 29.16 -12.11
C VAL A 78 -12.41 28.26 -11.15
N THR A 79 -13.48 27.62 -11.61
CA THR A 79 -14.07 26.45 -10.95
C THR A 79 -13.70 25.21 -11.74
N ALA A 80 -12.66 24.50 -11.30
CA ALA A 80 -12.16 23.32 -12.00
C ALA A 80 -12.66 22.01 -11.36
N ILE A 81 -13.15 21.11 -12.20
CA ILE A 81 -13.49 19.74 -11.84
C ILE A 81 -12.43 18.82 -12.44
N ILE A 82 -11.81 18.00 -11.60
CA ILE A 82 -10.77 17.06 -12.02
C ILE A 82 -11.21 15.65 -11.66
N ASP A 83 -11.57 14.85 -12.66
CA ASP A 83 -12.17 13.53 -12.47
C ASP A 83 -11.12 12.41 -12.58
N GLY A 84 -11.12 11.49 -11.60
CA GLY A 84 -10.38 10.22 -11.64
C GLY A 84 -8.90 10.30 -11.24
N ALA A 85 -8.54 10.99 -10.15
CA ALA A 85 -7.13 11.14 -9.74
C ALA A 85 -6.41 9.81 -9.46
N ASP A 86 -7.12 8.79 -8.96
CA ASP A 86 -6.55 7.45 -8.77
C ASP A 86 -6.10 6.78 -10.07
N GLU A 87 -6.70 7.15 -11.20
CA GLU A 87 -6.42 6.56 -12.51
C GLU A 87 -5.08 7.05 -13.10
N ALA A 88 -4.53 8.15 -12.59
CA ALA A 88 -3.19 8.62 -12.95
C ALA A 88 -2.07 7.89 -12.15
N GLY A 89 -2.43 7.17 -11.08
CA GLY A 89 -1.49 6.58 -10.13
C GLY A 89 -1.25 7.46 -8.91
N SER A 90 -0.86 6.82 -7.79
CA SER A 90 -0.77 7.44 -6.46
C SER A 90 0.19 8.64 -6.40
N ALA A 91 1.31 8.56 -7.11
CA ALA A 91 2.31 9.63 -7.15
C ALA A 91 1.80 10.88 -7.89
N LEU A 92 1.22 10.68 -9.08
CA LEU A 92 0.64 11.75 -9.90
C LEU A 92 -0.57 12.38 -9.21
N ALA A 93 -1.37 11.59 -8.49
CA ALA A 93 -2.47 12.09 -7.68
C ALA A 93 -1.99 12.99 -6.53
N ALA A 94 -0.90 12.62 -5.84
CA ALA A 94 -0.28 13.45 -4.81
C ALA A 94 0.29 14.75 -5.40
N HIS A 95 0.90 14.68 -6.59
CA HIS A 95 1.39 15.85 -7.32
C HIS A 95 0.24 16.80 -7.69
N LEU A 96 -0.84 16.25 -8.26
CA LEU A 96 -2.04 16.98 -8.63
C LEU A 96 -2.66 17.72 -7.43
N LEU A 97 -2.70 17.07 -6.25
CA LEU A 97 -3.17 17.72 -5.02
C LEU A 97 -2.33 18.94 -4.65
N ASN A 98 -1.01 18.84 -4.77
CA ASN A 98 -0.13 19.97 -4.47
C ASN A 98 -0.30 21.11 -5.50
N GLU A 99 -0.40 20.79 -6.79
CA GLU A 99 -0.69 21.78 -7.83
C GLU A 99 -2.03 22.49 -7.56
N ALA A 100 -3.06 21.72 -7.16
CA ALA A 100 -4.36 22.26 -6.80
C ALA A 100 -4.29 23.21 -5.59
N ARG A 101 -3.55 22.84 -4.55
CA ARG A 101 -3.30 23.70 -3.37
C ARG A 101 -2.59 25.00 -3.73
N ILE A 102 -1.62 24.94 -4.64
CA ILE A 102 -0.91 26.14 -5.12
C ILE A 102 -1.89 27.04 -5.88
N LEU A 103 -2.68 26.47 -6.80
CA LEU A 103 -3.63 27.23 -7.61
C LEU A 103 -4.70 27.95 -6.79
N VAL A 104 -5.36 27.26 -5.84
CA VAL A 104 -6.40 27.89 -5.01
C VAL A 104 -5.87 29.02 -4.13
N ASN A 105 -4.59 28.98 -3.75
CA ASN A 105 -3.95 30.02 -2.95
C ASN A 105 -3.35 31.15 -3.79
N THR A 106 -3.08 30.92 -5.07
CA THR A 106 -2.43 31.89 -5.95
C THR A 106 -3.43 32.68 -6.80
N TRP A 107 -4.52 32.03 -7.23
CA TRP A 107 -5.53 32.65 -8.10
C TRP A 107 -6.77 33.07 -7.30
N GLU A 108 -7.20 34.31 -7.47
CA GLU A 108 -8.40 34.80 -6.79
C GLU A 108 -9.65 34.00 -7.23
N LYS A 109 -10.60 33.79 -6.30
CA LYS A 109 -11.91 33.15 -6.56
C LYS A 109 -11.83 31.77 -7.21
N THR A 110 -10.73 31.05 -7.00
CA THR A 110 -10.49 29.75 -7.62
C THR A 110 -10.91 28.62 -6.70
N THR A 111 -11.71 27.70 -7.24
CA THR A 111 -12.24 26.53 -6.52
C THR A 111 -11.99 25.26 -7.30
N LEU A 112 -11.59 24.19 -6.62
CA LEU A 112 -11.23 22.92 -7.23
C LEU A 112 -11.95 21.75 -6.55
N VAL A 113 -12.44 20.83 -7.38
CA VAL A 113 -13.00 19.56 -6.92
C VAL A 113 -12.28 18.41 -7.61
N ILE A 114 -11.64 17.55 -6.83
CA ILE A 114 -10.94 16.36 -7.33
C ILE A 114 -11.75 15.12 -6.96
N THR A 115 -11.98 14.19 -7.90
CA THR A 115 -12.59 12.89 -7.58
C THR A 115 -11.52 11.79 -7.54
N SER A 116 -11.61 10.88 -6.57
CA SER A 116 -10.68 9.76 -6.48
C SER A 116 -11.28 8.55 -5.74
N ARG A 117 -10.77 7.35 -6.01
CA ARG A 117 -10.86 6.22 -5.07
C ARG A 117 -10.04 6.51 -3.81
N ALA A 118 -10.25 5.73 -2.76
CA ALA A 118 -9.52 5.84 -1.50
C ALA A 118 -8.07 5.36 -1.68
N ILE A 119 -7.21 6.25 -2.15
CA ILE A 119 -5.76 6.04 -2.19
C ILE A 119 -5.11 6.74 -0.99
N PRO A 120 -4.06 6.17 -0.35
CA PRO A 120 -3.45 6.74 0.85
C PRO A 120 -3.01 8.20 0.70
N ALA A 121 -2.56 8.59 -0.50
CA ALA A 121 -2.12 9.95 -0.80
C ALA A 121 -3.23 11.01 -0.69
N LEU A 122 -4.49 10.62 -0.89
CA LEU A 122 -5.63 11.55 -0.92
C LEU A 122 -6.68 11.30 0.17
N SER A 123 -6.67 10.14 0.84
CA SER A 123 -7.71 9.78 1.82
C SER A 123 -7.47 10.28 3.24
N LYS A 124 -6.23 10.70 3.56
CA LYS A 124 -5.80 11.15 4.90
C LYS A 124 -5.60 12.66 5.02
N VAL A 125 -5.98 13.43 4.01
CA VAL A 125 -5.80 14.88 3.99
C VAL A 125 -7.08 15.58 4.44
N GLU A 126 -6.97 16.81 4.95
CA GLU A 126 -8.10 17.55 5.54
C GLU A 126 -9.17 17.90 4.50
N GLU A 127 -8.79 18.06 3.24
CA GLU A 127 -9.68 18.36 2.11
C GLU A 127 -10.52 17.14 1.67
N ALA A 128 -10.25 15.96 2.22
CA ALA A 128 -10.88 14.71 1.82
C ALA A 128 -12.31 14.58 2.40
N VAL A 129 -13.29 14.54 1.51
CA VAL A 129 -14.70 14.33 1.85
C VAL A 129 -15.16 12.98 1.31
N GLN A 130 -15.53 12.09 2.22
CA GLN A 130 -16.09 10.79 1.86
C GLN A 130 -17.50 10.94 1.28
N VAL A 131 -17.69 10.42 0.07
CA VAL A 131 -19.01 10.30 -0.57
C VAL A 131 -19.71 9.08 0.02
N PRO A 132 -20.81 9.27 0.78
CA PRO A 132 -21.49 8.16 1.41
C PRO A 132 -22.15 7.26 0.34
N PRO A 133 -22.19 5.94 0.56
CA PRO A 133 -23.03 5.07 -0.26
C PRO A 133 -24.50 5.40 -0.03
N LEU A 134 -25.36 5.01 -0.98
CA LEU A 134 -26.81 5.06 -0.81
C LEU A 134 -27.22 4.27 0.43
N THR A 135 -28.24 4.77 1.11
CA THR A 135 -29.00 3.98 2.07
C THR A 135 -29.72 2.84 1.35
N GLU A 136 -30.11 1.79 2.07
CA GLU A 136 -30.85 0.69 1.46
C GLU A 136 -32.15 1.16 0.79
N ASN A 137 -32.87 2.08 1.44
CA ASN A 137 -34.10 2.65 0.90
C ASN A 137 -33.87 3.42 -0.41
N GLU A 138 -32.82 4.24 -0.48
CA GLU A 138 -32.46 4.96 -1.71
C GLU A 138 -32.02 4.01 -2.83
N ALA A 139 -31.28 2.96 -2.47
CA ALA A 139 -30.86 1.93 -3.43
C ALA A 139 -32.08 1.20 -4.00
N TYR A 140 -33.00 0.71 -3.17
CA TYR A 140 -34.21 0.04 -3.62
C TYR A 140 -35.08 0.96 -4.47
N ALA A 141 -35.30 2.21 -4.04
CA ALA A 141 -36.08 3.19 -4.81
C ALA A 141 -35.46 3.47 -6.20
N LEU A 142 -34.13 3.47 -6.31
CA LEU A 142 -33.44 3.60 -7.58
C LEU A 142 -33.64 2.36 -8.46
N VAL A 143 -33.52 1.15 -7.89
CA VAL A 143 -33.77 -0.11 -8.62
C VAL A 143 -35.22 -0.14 -9.13
N GLU A 144 -36.21 0.17 -8.27
CA GLU A 144 -37.63 0.24 -8.62
C GLU A 144 -37.91 1.21 -9.77
N ARG A 145 -37.30 2.39 -9.71
CA ARG A 145 -37.47 3.43 -10.75
C ARG A 145 -36.98 2.96 -12.12
N ILE A 146 -35.90 2.18 -12.15
CA ILE A 146 -35.30 1.69 -13.39
C ILE A 146 -36.01 0.43 -13.89
N SER A 147 -36.31 -0.51 -12.99
CA SER A 147 -37.01 -1.76 -13.31
C SER A 147 -38.47 -1.53 -13.71
N LYS A 148 -39.07 -0.43 -13.22
CA LYS A 148 -40.52 -0.15 -13.27
C LYS A 148 -41.35 -1.23 -12.56
N GLN A 149 -40.76 -1.94 -11.62
CA GLN A 149 -41.40 -2.96 -10.80
C GLN A 149 -41.25 -2.58 -9.33
N PRO A 150 -42.30 -2.77 -8.50
CA PRO A 150 -42.19 -2.56 -7.05
C PRO A 150 -41.29 -3.63 -6.45
N ILE A 151 -40.45 -3.25 -5.49
CA ILE A 151 -39.52 -4.11 -4.77
C ILE A 151 -39.92 -4.08 -3.30
N PRO A 152 -40.95 -4.83 -2.91
CA PRO A 152 -41.38 -4.89 -1.53
C PRO A 152 -40.28 -5.54 -0.66
N PRO A 153 -40.23 -5.25 0.65
CA PRO A 153 -39.18 -5.71 1.56
C PRO A 153 -38.95 -7.23 1.58
N TYR A 154 -39.97 -8.03 1.29
CA TYR A 154 -39.84 -9.49 1.22
C TYR A 154 -39.04 -9.98 0.01
N VAL A 155 -39.05 -9.23 -1.10
CA VAL A 155 -38.30 -9.56 -2.32
C VAL A 155 -36.85 -9.18 -2.11
N SER A 156 -36.59 -7.98 -1.59
CA SER A 156 -35.22 -7.52 -1.34
C SER A 156 -34.51 -8.30 -0.24
N SER A 157 -35.23 -8.82 0.76
CA SER A 157 -34.63 -9.68 1.80
C SER A 157 -34.15 -11.04 1.28
N GLN A 158 -34.71 -11.53 0.16
CA GLN A 158 -34.28 -12.76 -0.51
C GLN A 158 -33.04 -12.56 -1.40
N TRP A 159 -32.61 -11.31 -1.61
CA TRP A 159 -31.45 -11.04 -2.42
C TRP A 159 -30.15 -11.43 -1.69
N PRO A 160 -29.17 -12.00 -2.42
CA PRO A 160 -27.85 -12.26 -1.88
C PRO A 160 -27.26 -11.03 -1.18
N GLU A 161 -26.56 -11.25 -0.08
CA GLU A 161 -25.94 -10.18 0.71
C GLU A 161 -24.96 -9.33 -0.13
N SER A 162 -24.22 -9.97 -1.04
CA SER A 162 -23.39 -9.31 -2.06
C SER A 162 -24.14 -8.29 -2.90
N ILE A 163 -25.33 -8.65 -3.39
CA ILE A 163 -26.16 -7.79 -4.21
C ILE A 163 -26.72 -6.65 -3.37
N ARG A 164 -27.23 -6.93 -2.16
CA ARG A 164 -27.74 -5.90 -1.23
C ARG A 164 -26.67 -4.87 -0.86
N HIS A 165 -25.44 -5.30 -0.62
CA HIS A 165 -24.33 -4.36 -0.41
C HIS A 165 -23.95 -3.60 -1.67
N ALA A 166 -23.95 -4.26 -2.84
CA ALA A 166 -23.49 -3.64 -4.06
C ALA A 166 -24.41 -2.53 -4.56
N ILE A 167 -25.74 -2.72 -4.50
CA ILE A 167 -26.72 -1.73 -4.96
C ILE A 167 -26.69 -0.43 -4.15
N ARG A 168 -26.05 -0.42 -2.97
CA ARG A 168 -25.77 0.83 -2.25
C ARG A 168 -24.85 1.77 -3.04
N ARG A 169 -24.26 1.29 -4.14
CA ARG A 169 -23.58 2.10 -5.14
C ARG A 169 -24.54 2.33 -6.32
N PRO A 170 -24.83 3.59 -6.70
CA PRO A 170 -25.80 3.91 -7.74
C PRO A 170 -25.63 3.13 -9.05
N LEU A 171 -24.39 2.88 -9.49
CA LEU A 171 -24.14 2.10 -10.71
C LEU A 171 -24.77 0.70 -10.62
N PHE A 172 -24.53 -0.03 -9.53
CA PHE A 172 -25.03 -1.40 -9.39
C PHE A 172 -26.54 -1.44 -9.15
N ALA A 173 -27.12 -0.43 -8.51
CA ALA A 173 -28.57 -0.27 -8.44
C ALA A 173 -29.18 -0.09 -9.85
N VAL A 174 -28.54 0.71 -10.72
CA VAL A 174 -28.96 0.84 -12.11
C VAL A 174 -28.81 -0.48 -12.86
N LEU A 175 -27.68 -1.18 -12.73
CA LEU A 175 -27.47 -2.48 -13.38
C LEU A 175 -28.52 -3.51 -12.95
N LEU A 176 -28.79 -3.63 -11.65
CA LEU A 176 -29.81 -4.54 -11.15
C LEU A 176 -31.21 -4.15 -11.64
N GLY A 177 -31.53 -2.86 -11.64
CA GLY A 177 -32.82 -2.39 -12.16
C GLY A 177 -32.99 -2.71 -13.64
N VAL A 178 -31.92 -2.54 -14.43
CA VAL A 178 -31.89 -2.90 -15.85
C VAL A 178 -32.05 -4.41 -16.05
N TYR A 179 -31.42 -5.22 -15.19
CA TYR A 179 -31.49 -6.67 -15.22
C TYR A 179 -32.90 -7.18 -14.90
N LEU A 180 -33.48 -6.73 -13.77
CA LEU A 180 -34.84 -7.08 -13.34
C LEU A 180 -35.91 -6.70 -14.36
N LYS A 181 -35.74 -5.56 -15.04
CA LYS A 181 -36.64 -5.12 -16.11
C LYS A 181 -36.79 -6.16 -17.23
N ASN A 182 -35.76 -6.96 -17.49
CA ASN A 182 -35.76 -7.90 -18.62
C ASN A 182 -36.01 -9.35 -18.18
N GLN A 183 -35.44 -9.80 -17.06
CA GLN A 183 -35.54 -11.21 -16.63
C GLN A 183 -36.64 -11.46 -15.59
N GLY A 184 -37.18 -10.42 -14.93
CA GLY A 184 -38.30 -10.52 -13.98
C GLY A 184 -37.95 -11.07 -12.59
N THR A 185 -36.89 -11.87 -12.45
CA THR A 185 -36.38 -12.39 -11.17
C THR A 185 -34.85 -12.28 -11.08
N ILE A 186 -34.31 -12.28 -9.86
CA ILE A 186 -32.85 -12.30 -9.66
C ILE A 186 -32.32 -13.72 -9.79
N ALA A 187 -31.59 -14.01 -10.88
CA ALA A 187 -30.71 -15.17 -10.97
C ALA A 187 -29.23 -14.81 -10.72
N SER A 188 -28.89 -13.52 -10.78
CA SER A 188 -27.53 -13.03 -10.49
C SER A 188 -27.18 -13.15 -9.02
N THR A 189 -26.04 -13.76 -8.73
CA THR A 189 -25.54 -13.95 -7.36
C THR A 189 -24.43 -12.98 -6.98
N SER A 190 -23.83 -12.31 -7.97
CA SER A 190 -22.74 -11.38 -7.76
C SER A 190 -22.87 -10.08 -8.58
N PRO A 191 -22.29 -8.98 -8.09
CA PRO A 191 -21.94 -7.78 -8.87
C PRO A 191 -21.18 -8.05 -10.17
N GLY A 192 -20.32 -9.07 -10.20
CA GLY A 192 -19.67 -9.54 -11.43
C GLY A 192 -20.70 -10.03 -12.45
N ASP A 193 -21.69 -10.83 -12.00
CA ASP A 193 -22.78 -11.33 -12.85
C ASP A 193 -23.60 -10.19 -13.43
N LEU A 194 -23.82 -9.10 -12.67
CA LEU A 194 -24.51 -7.91 -13.17
C LEU A 194 -23.75 -7.23 -14.32
N LEU A 195 -22.41 -7.24 -14.29
CA LEU A 195 -21.57 -6.74 -15.38
C LEU A 195 -21.57 -7.70 -16.57
N SER A 196 -21.43 -9.01 -16.34
CA SER A 196 -21.52 -10.03 -17.39
C SER A 196 -22.84 -9.94 -18.15
N ASN A 197 -23.95 -9.83 -17.43
CA ASN A 197 -25.28 -9.68 -18.03
C ASN A 197 -25.43 -8.37 -18.83
N LEU A 198 -24.80 -7.27 -18.41
CA LEU A 198 -24.78 -6.03 -19.19
C LEU A 198 -24.07 -6.26 -20.53
N VAL A 199 -22.90 -6.91 -20.48
CA VAL A 199 -22.05 -7.17 -21.64
C VAL A 199 -22.73 -8.10 -22.63
N GLU A 200 -23.20 -9.27 -22.16
CA GLU A 200 -23.93 -10.24 -22.98
C GLU A 200 -25.09 -9.58 -23.72
N ARG A 201 -25.89 -8.78 -23.00
CA ARG A 201 -27.00 -8.05 -23.60
C ARG A 201 -26.54 -7.03 -24.66
N SER A 202 -25.47 -6.29 -24.38
CA SER A 202 -24.93 -5.31 -25.32
C SER A 202 -24.44 -5.98 -26.61
N LEU A 203 -23.83 -7.16 -26.49
CA LEU A 203 -23.41 -7.99 -27.64
C LEU A 203 -24.62 -8.53 -28.41
N GLU A 204 -25.62 -9.08 -27.72
CA GLU A 204 -26.85 -9.61 -28.33
C GLU A 204 -27.59 -8.53 -29.11
N LYS A 205 -27.76 -7.35 -28.51
CA LYS A 205 -28.48 -6.22 -29.13
C LYS A 205 -27.77 -5.72 -30.39
N ALA A 206 -26.45 -5.74 -30.41
CA ALA A 206 -25.66 -5.35 -31.57
C ALA A 206 -25.56 -6.44 -32.65
N ARG A 207 -26.16 -7.62 -32.42
CA ARG A 207 -25.93 -8.84 -33.23
C ARG A 207 -24.44 -9.16 -33.36
N ALA A 208 -23.69 -8.86 -32.32
CA ALA A 208 -22.24 -8.93 -32.27
C ALA A 208 -21.77 -10.16 -31.45
N ASN A 209 -22.58 -11.22 -31.40
CA ASN A 209 -22.24 -12.51 -30.75
C ASN A 209 -21.25 -13.33 -31.59
N ASN A 210 -20.26 -12.66 -32.19
CA ASN A 210 -19.16 -13.30 -32.90
C ASN A 210 -17.93 -13.30 -31.98
N SER A 211 -17.24 -14.43 -31.89
CA SER A 211 -16.00 -14.59 -31.12
C SER A 211 -14.95 -13.51 -31.41
N ASN A 212 -14.93 -12.98 -32.64
CA ASN A 212 -14.01 -11.93 -33.05
C ASN A 212 -14.29 -10.58 -32.36
N VAL A 213 -15.56 -10.22 -32.13
CA VAL A 213 -15.90 -8.94 -31.49
C VAL A 213 -15.52 -8.97 -30.00
N GLU A 214 -15.78 -10.12 -29.35
CA GLU A 214 -15.36 -10.35 -27.97
C GLU A 214 -13.82 -10.31 -27.85
N GLN A 215 -13.09 -10.98 -28.74
CA GLN A 215 -11.63 -10.89 -28.77
C GLN A 215 -11.13 -9.46 -28.98
N LEU A 216 -11.77 -8.67 -29.86
CA LEU A 216 -11.39 -7.27 -30.07
C LEU A 216 -11.66 -6.41 -28.83
N LEU A 217 -12.72 -6.68 -28.06
CA LEU A 217 -12.97 -6.00 -26.77
C LEU A 217 -11.88 -6.32 -25.75
N LEU A 218 -11.44 -7.59 -25.68
CA LEU A 218 -10.35 -8.01 -24.81
C LEU A 218 -9.01 -7.37 -25.21
N CYS A 219 -8.69 -7.36 -26.51
CA CYS A 219 -7.49 -6.69 -27.03
C CYS A 219 -7.51 -5.18 -26.78
N LEU A 220 -8.64 -4.51 -27.04
CA LEU A 220 -8.82 -3.09 -26.76
C LEU A 220 -8.62 -2.81 -25.26
N ALA A 221 -9.19 -3.62 -24.38
CA ALA A 221 -9.06 -3.42 -22.94
C ALA A 221 -7.63 -3.64 -22.44
N ALA A 222 -6.93 -4.65 -22.96
CA ALA A 222 -5.54 -4.91 -22.64
C ALA A 222 -4.64 -3.74 -23.11
N GLN A 223 -4.80 -3.29 -24.36
CA GLN A 223 -4.06 -2.16 -24.90
C GLN A 223 -4.40 -0.85 -24.17
N ALA A 224 -5.67 -0.59 -23.88
CA ALA A 224 -6.10 0.59 -23.13
C ALA A 224 -5.56 0.60 -21.70
N THR A 225 -5.37 -0.57 -21.08
CA THR A 225 -4.72 -0.72 -19.77
C THR A 225 -3.22 -0.46 -19.88
N ASP A 226 -2.58 -0.94 -20.95
CA ASP A 226 -1.17 -0.66 -21.23
C ASP A 226 -0.93 0.81 -21.58
N CYS A 227 -1.90 1.55 -22.12
CA CYS A 227 -1.82 2.98 -22.40
C CYS A 227 -2.13 3.85 -21.17
N SER A 228 -1.33 4.89 -20.90
CA SER A 228 -1.53 5.80 -19.76
C SER A 228 -2.77 6.71 -19.86
N ILE A 229 -3.38 6.79 -21.05
CA ILE A 229 -4.51 7.70 -21.36
C ILE A 229 -5.84 6.92 -21.43
N GLY A 230 -5.80 5.58 -21.34
CA GLY A 230 -7.02 4.75 -21.38
C GLY A 230 -7.75 4.72 -22.73
N VAL A 231 -7.15 5.26 -23.80
CA VAL A 231 -7.67 5.26 -25.18
C VAL A 231 -6.59 4.77 -26.14
N VAL A 232 -7.02 4.12 -27.22
CA VAL A 232 -6.13 3.45 -28.19
C VAL A 232 -6.45 3.91 -29.61
N SER A 233 -5.43 4.01 -30.47
CA SER A 233 -5.65 4.30 -31.89
C SER A 233 -6.38 3.13 -32.58
N LYS A 234 -7.33 3.45 -33.47
CA LYS A 234 -8.02 2.44 -34.29
C LYS A 234 -7.09 1.52 -35.06
N THR A 235 -5.95 2.04 -35.52
CA THR A 235 -4.97 1.30 -36.30
C THR A 235 -4.29 0.18 -35.52
N ASP A 236 -4.22 0.31 -34.20
CA ASP A 236 -3.34 -0.52 -33.36
C ASP A 236 -4.05 -1.79 -32.85
N ILE A 237 -5.38 -1.84 -32.93
CA ILE A 237 -6.22 -2.97 -32.48
C ILE A 237 -6.35 -4.03 -33.58
N GLY A 238 -6.09 -3.70 -34.84
CA GLY A 238 -6.02 -4.66 -35.96
C GLY A 238 -7.36 -5.18 -36.50
N GLY A 239 -8.48 -4.49 -36.24
CA GLY A 239 -9.81 -4.87 -36.72
C GLY A 239 -10.19 -4.30 -38.11
N THR A 240 -11.15 -4.93 -38.79
CA THR A 240 -11.76 -4.39 -40.01
C THR A 240 -12.74 -3.25 -39.70
N THR A 241 -13.03 -2.39 -40.69
CA THR A 241 -14.02 -1.31 -40.54
C THR A 241 -15.40 -1.82 -40.10
N SER A 242 -15.80 -3.00 -40.58
CA SER A 242 -17.07 -3.63 -40.19
C SER A 242 -17.07 -4.04 -38.72
N GLU A 243 -15.97 -4.61 -38.22
CA GLU A 243 -15.86 -5.03 -36.82
C GLU A 243 -15.82 -3.83 -35.87
N PHE A 244 -15.15 -2.73 -36.25
CA PHE A 244 -15.21 -1.49 -35.47
C PHE A 244 -16.62 -0.90 -35.41
N GLN A 245 -17.38 -0.95 -36.50
CA GLN A 245 -18.77 -0.52 -36.46
C GLN A 245 -19.61 -1.41 -35.56
N MET A 246 -19.36 -2.72 -35.53
CA MET A 246 -20.02 -3.64 -34.58
C MET A 246 -19.67 -3.30 -33.13
N LEU A 247 -18.40 -3.00 -32.82
CA LEU A 247 -17.96 -2.56 -31.49
C LEU A 247 -18.71 -1.31 -31.03
N LEU A 248 -18.80 -0.28 -31.88
CA LEU A 248 -19.54 0.95 -31.56
C LEU A 248 -21.05 0.67 -31.35
N ASN A 249 -21.63 -0.24 -32.13
CA ASN A 249 -23.04 -0.61 -31.99
C ASN A 249 -23.37 -1.31 -30.67
N THR A 250 -22.39 -1.91 -29.98
CA THR A 250 -22.57 -2.50 -28.64
C THR A 250 -22.89 -1.44 -27.57
N GLY A 251 -22.47 -0.20 -27.79
CA GLY A 251 -22.51 0.88 -26.80
C GLY A 251 -21.54 0.69 -25.62
N LEU A 252 -20.71 -0.36 -25.63
CA LEU A 252 -19.67 -0.58 -24.62
C LEU A 252 -18.41 0.25 -24.92
N VAL A 253 -18.27 0.72 -26.15
CA VAL A 253 -17.09 1.40 -26.67
C VAL A 253 -17.51 2.70 -27.33
N VAL A 254 -16.71 3.75 -27.13
CA VAL A 254 -16.91 5.07 -27.74
C VAL A 254 -15.70 5.46 -28.57
N GLU A 255 -15.94 6.25 -29.61
CA GLU A 255 -14.89 6.85 -30.44
C GLU A 255 -14.87 8.36 -30.24
N ASN A 256 -13.67 8.90 -30.01
CA ASN A 256 -13.42 10.35 -29.97
C ASN A 256 -12.16 10.67 -30.79
N ALA A 257 -12.30 11.54 -31.79
CA ALA A 257 -11.19 12.06 -32.59
C ALA A 257 -10.20 10.98 -33.13
N GLY A 258 -10.73 9.84 -33.59
CA GLY A 258 -9.92 8.73 -34.12
C GLY A 258 -9.33 7.76 -33.09
N THR A 259 -9.58 8.00 -31.80
CA THR A 259 -9.26 7.07 -30.71
C THR A 259 -10.49 6.31 -30.25
N ILE A 260 -10.29 5.09 -29.77
CA ILE A 260 -11.33 4.21 -29.24
C ILE A 260 -11.03 3.90 -27.76
N GLY A 261 -12.07 3.86 -26.93
CA GLY A 261 -11.94 3.43 -25.54
C GLY A 261 -13.29 3.07 -24.91
N PHE A 262 -13.25 2.56 -23.68
CA PHE A 262 -14.46 2.32 -22.90
C PHE A 262 -14.90 3.61 -22.19
N PRO A 263 -16.20 3.93 -22.16
CA PRO A 263 -16.70 5.11 -21.47
C PRO A 263 -16.67 4.94 -19.93
N LEU A 264 -16.60 3.70 -19.45
CA LEU A 264 -16.55 3.37 -18.03
C LEU A 264 -15.23 2.63 -17.72
N PRO A 265 -14.36 3.16 -16.83
CA PRO A 265 -13.09 2.52 -16.47
C PRO A 265 -13.23 1.07 -15.97
N ILE A 266 -14.34 0.73 -15.31
CA ILE A 266 -14.59 -0.64 -14.86
C ILE A 266 -14.72 -1.63 -16.02
N LEU A 267 -15.23 -1.22 -17.17
CA LEU A 267 -15.34 -2.09 -18.34
C LEU A 267 -13.96 -2.39 -18.89
N THR A 268 -13.08 -1.38 -18.98
CA THR A 268 -11.67 -1.58 -19.30
C THR A 268 -11.02 -2.58 -18.33
N GLN A 269 -11.17 -2.35 -17.03
CA GLN A 269 -10.57 -3.20 -15.99
C GLN A 269 -11.11 -4.63 -16.01
N TRP A 270 -12.41 -4.80 -16.27
CA TRP A 270 -13.09 -6.09 -16.31
C TRP A 270 -12.74 -6.92 -17.56
N PHE A 271 -12.75 -6.30 -18.75
CA PHE A 271 -12.30 -6.97 -19.98
C PHE A 271 -10.79 -7.24 -19.97
N ALA A 272 -9.99 -6.36 -19.36
CA ALA A 272 -8.56 -6.62 -19.15
C ALA A 272 -8.36 -7.84 -18.23
N ALA A 273 -9.13 -7.98 -17.15
CA ALA A 273 -9.10 -9.18 -16.31
C ALA A 273 -9.45 -10.45 -17.10
N GLN A 274 -10.44 -10.39 -18.00
CA GLN A 274 -10.76 -11.50 -18.90
C GLN A 274 -9.65 -11.84 -19.88
N SER A 275 -8.91 -10.85 -20.36
CA SER A 275 -7.80 -11.09 -21.30
C SER A 275 -6.70 -11.96 -20.68
N LEU A 276 -6.51 -11.90 -19.35
CA LEU A 276 -5.63 -12.80 -18.59
C LEU A 276 -6.18 -14.23 -18.60
N ALA A 277 -7.49 -14.40 -18.38
CA ALA A 277 -8.12 -15.72 -18.39
C ALA A 277 -8.10 -16.36 -19.78
N ALA A 278 -8.25 -15.55 -20.83
CA ALA A 278 -8.20 -15.95 -22.23
C ALA A 278 -6.77 -16.22 -22.74
N GLY A 279 -5.73 -15.91 -21.95
CA GLY A 279 -4.33 -16.08 -22.35
C GLY A 279 -3.86 -15.11 -23.43
N ILE A 280 -4.56 -13.99 -23.63
CA ILE A 280 -4.17 -12.93 -24.57
C ILE A 280 -2.93 -12.19 -24.03
N ILE A 281 -2.85 -12.05 -22.71
CA ILE A 281 -1.69 -11.47 -22.02
C ILE A 281 -0.97 -12.56 -21.23
N ASP A 282 0.32 -12.75 -21.53
CA ASP A 282 1.18 -13.66 -20.78
C ASP A 282 1.60 -13.00 -19.45
N PRO A 283 1.34 -13.63 -18.28
CA PRO A 283 1.84 -13.17 -16.99
C PRO A 283 3.37 -12.96 -16.96
N ASN A 284 4.12 -13.69 -17.78
CA ASN A 284 5.57 -13.51 -17.88
C ASN A 284 5.97 -12.16 -18.50
N ASP A 285 5.14 -11.57 -19.35
CA ASP A 285 5.40 -10.24 -19.90
C ASP A 285 5.18 -9.17 -18.82
N LEU A 286 4.12 -9.33 -18.01
CA LEU A 286 3.84 -8.44 -16.87
C LEU A 286 4.95 -8.50 -15.81
N LYS A 287 5.59 -9.66 -15.65
CA LYS A 287 6.70 -9.89 -14.72
C LYS A 287 7.94 -9.03 -15.04
N LEU A 288 8.15 -8.68 -16.31
CA LEU A 288 9.37 -8.01 -16.78
C LEU A 288 9.32 -6.48 -16.63
N GLU A 289 8.12 -5.87 -16.66
CA GLU A 289 7.95 -4.41 -16.69
C GLU A 289 7.15 -3.89 -15.48
N PRO A 290 7.80 -3.38 -14.43
CA PRO A 290 7.12 -2.92 -13.21
C PRO A 290 6.07 -1.83 -13.44
N GLN A 291 6.33 -0.89 -14.35
CA GLN A 291 5.38 0.18 -14.68
C GLN A 291 4.11 -0.36 -15.35
N ARG A 292 4.26 -1.37 -16.20
CA ARG A 292 3.14 -2.07 -16.82
C ARG A 292 2.34 -2.80 -15.75
N LEU A 293 3.02 -3.52 -14.86
CA LEU A 293 2.39 -4.25 -13.75
C LEU A 293 1.51 -3.35 -12.87
N GLU A 294 1.92 -2.10 -12.59
CA GLU A 294 1.11 -1.13 -11.83
C GLU A 294 -0.21 -0.76 -12.54
N ARG A 295 -0.19 -0.60 -13.87
CA ARG A 295 -1.43 -0.32 -14.62
C ARG A 295 -2.41 -1.49 -14.56
N TRP A 296 -1.87 -2.70 -14.46
CA TRP A 296 -2.62 -3.95 -14.32
C TRP A 296 -3.08 -4.27 -12.89
N ARG A 297 -2.82 -3.40 -11.91
CA ARG A 297 -3.22 -3.58 -10.51
C ARG A 297 -4.71 -3.92 -10.35
N TYR A 298 -5.60 -3.07 -10.88
CA TYR A 298 -7.05 -3.29 -10.77
C TYR A 298 -7.55 -4.48 -11.60
N PRO A 299 -7.14 -4.68 -12.86
CA PRO A 299 -7.44 -5.90 -13.61
C PRO A 299 -7.03 -7.18 -12.87
N LEU A 300 -5.83 -7.22 -12.27
CA LEU A 300 -5.36 -8.37 -11.49
C LEU A 300 -6.23 -8.62 -10.26
N ALA A 301 -6.61 -7.58 -9.52
CA ALA A 301 -7.51 -7.73 -8.38
C ALA A 301 -8.90 -8.27 -8.79
N ILE A 302 -9.45 -7.81 -9.92
CA ILE A 302 -10.69 -8.34 -10.49
C ILE A 302 -10.50 -9.80 -10.92
N PHE A 303 -9.39 -10.14 -11.56
CA PHE A 303 -9.09 -11.49 -12.02
C PHE A 303 -9.04 -12.47 -10.84
N VAL A 304 -8.27 -12.13 -9.80
CA VAL A 304 -8.14 -12.96 -8.59
C VAL A 304 -9.49 -13.21 -7.90
N GLY A 305 -10.40 -12.25 -7.95
CA GLY A 305 -11.72 -12.34 -7.31
C GLY A 305 -12.82 -13.07 -8.12
N ASN A 306 -12.62 -13.34 -9.42
CA ASN A 306 -13.68 -13.86 -10.31
C ASN A 306 -13.35 -15.21 -10.98
N TYR A 307 -12.08 -15.63 -11.03
CA TYR A 307 -11.67 -16.86 -11.72
C TYR A 307 -11.36 -18.01 -10.77
N SER A 308 -11.24 -19.24 -11.30
CA SER A 308 -10.96 -20.43 -10.48
C SER A 308 -9.54 -20.40 -9.87
N TYR A 309 -9.31 -21.20 -8.83
CA TYR A 309 -7.98 -21.32 -8.21
C TYR A 309 -6.89 -21.70 -9.23
N GLU A 310 -7.18 -22.59 -10.17
CA GLU A 310 -6.23 -23.07 -11.17
C GLU A 310 -5.84 -21.96 -12.13
N GLN A 311 -6.82 -21.17 -12.60
CA GLN A 311 -6.57 -20.00 -13.45
C GLN A 311 -5.78 -18.93 -12.70
N VAL A 312 -6.20 -18.63 -11.46
CA VAL A 312 -5.54 -17.65 -10.61
C VAL A 312 -4.09 -18.05 -10.32
N SER A 313 -3.83 -19.32 -10.00
CA SER A 313 -2.50 -19.80 -9.66
C SER A 313 -1.54 -19.78 -10.83
N LYS A 314 -2.01 -20.06 -12.07
CA LYS A 314 -1.18 -19.92 -13.28
C LYS A 314 -0.63 -18.51 -13.48
N VAL A 315 -1.39 -17.49 -13.06
CA VAL A 315 -0.98 -16.08 -13.16
C VAL A 315 -0.20 -15.63 -11.92
N LEU A 316 -0.66 -15.97 -10.71
CA LEU A 316 -0.05 -15.47 -9.48
C LEU A 316 1.29 -16.09 -9.14
N VAL A 317 1.49 -17.40 -9.36
CA VAL A 317 2.78 -18.06 -9.03
C VAL A 317 3.99 -17.34 -9.64
N PRO A 318 4.07 -17.10 -10.97
CA PRO A 318 5.25 -16.44 -11.55
C PRO A 318 5.40 -14.98 -11.10
N LEU A 319 4.30 -14.31 -10.77
CA LEU A 319 4.32 -12.92 -10.30
C LEU A 319 4.77 -12.81 -8.84
N VAL A 320 4.28 -13.69 -7.95
CA VAL A 320 4.68 -13.73 -6.54
C VAL A 320 6.16 -14.04 -6.39
N GLN A 321 6.67 -14.99 -7.16
CA GLN A 321 8.09 -15.35 -7.16
C GLN A 321 9.02 -14.19 -7.54
N LYS A 322 8.52 -13.17 -8.27
CA LYS A 322 9.31 -12.02 -8.71
C LYS A 322 9.02 -10.74 -7.94
N HIS A 323 7.75 -10.45 -7.69
CA HIS A 323 7.24 -9.20 -7.12
C HIS A 323 6.31 -9.48 -5.93
N PRO A 324 6.80 -10.14 -4.86
CA PRO A 324 5.95 -10.57 -3.74
C PRO A 324 5.27 -9.40 -3.03
N ALA A 325 5.98 -8.27 -2.89
CA ALA A 325 5.46 -7.05 -2.27
C ALA A 325 4.28 -6.43 -3.05
N PHE A 326 4.28 -6.51 -4.38
CA PHE A 326 3.17 -6.02 -5.19
C PHE A 326 1.96 -6.94 -5.08
N ILE A 327 2.18 -8.26 -5.17
CA ILE A 327 1.08 -9.22 -5.14
C ILE A 327 0.40 -9.31 -3.77
N SER A 328 1.12 -9.08 -2.67
CA SER A 328 0.49 -8.99 -1.35
C SER A 328 -0.55 -7.88 -1.29
N GLU A 329 -0.27 -6.74 -1.92
CA GLU A 329 -1.26 -5.66 -2.06
C GLU A 329 -2.47 -6.13 -2.86
N ILE A 330 -2.29 -6.84 -3.98
CA ILE A 330 -3.41 -7.36 -4.80
C ILE A 330 -4.27 -8.34 -4.01
N VAL A 331 -3.66 -9.28 -3.29
CA VAL A 331 -4.37 -10.29 -2.48
C VAL A 331 -5.14 -9.63 -1.34
N LYS A 332 -4.61 -8.55 -0.75
CA LYS A 332 -5.28 -7.78 0.30
C LYS A 332 -6.34 -6.83 -0.23
N GLU A 333 -6.08 -6.21 -1.37
CA GLU A 333 -7.01 -5.33 -2.07
C GLU A 333 -8.19 -6.12 -2.62
N GLU A 334 -8.00 -7.39 -3.01
CA GLU A 334 -9.10 -8.32 -3.28
C GLU A 334 -10.08 -8.33 -2.11
N LEU A 335 -9.64 -8.39 -0.85
CA LEU A 335 -10.52 -8.42 0.31
C LEU A 335 -11.31 -7.12 0.49
N ALA A 336 -10.70 -5.98 0.18
CA ALA A 336 -11.37 -4.68 0.19
C ALA A 336 -12.38 -4.55 -0.96
N ILE A 337 -12.01 -5.06 -2.14
CA ILE A 337 -12.83 -5.12 -3.34
C ILE A 337 -13.94 -6.16 -3.16
N THR A 338 -13.76 -7.27 -2.46
CA THR A 338 -14.75 -8.36 -2.31
C THR A 338 -15.85 -8.12 -1.28
N ARG A 339 -16.08 -6.85 -0.92
CA ARG A 339 -17.48 -6.37 -0.81
C ARG A 339 -18.27 -6.59 -2.12
N TRP A 340 -17.60 -6.96 -3.22
CA TRP A 340 -18.16 -7.21 -4.54
C TRP A 340 -18.54 -8.67 -4.80
N ASN A 341 -18.05 -9.69 -4.10
CA ASN A 341 -18.37 -11.10 -4.41
C ASN A 341 -18.60 -11.91 -3.12
N VAL A 342 -19.86 -12.06 -2.72
CA VAL A 342 -20.31 -13.24 -1.97
C VAL A 342 -20.86 -14.17 -3.07
N THR A 343 -19.98 -14.95 -3.68
CA THR A 343 -20.39 -16.02 -4.57
C THR A 343 -20.83 -17.22 -3.74
N GLN A 344 -21.71 -18.01 -4.35
CA GLN A 344 -22.36 -19.20 -3.83
C GLN A 344 -21.42 -20.12 -3.02
N SER A 345 -22.01 -20.85 -2.07
CA SER A 345 -21.39 -22.01 -1.42
C SER A 345 -21.02 -23.07 -2.46
N VAL A 346 -19.90 -22.90 -3.14
CA VAL A 346 -19.22 -24.01 -3.82
C VAL A 346 -18.88 -25.00 -2.71
N PRO A 347 -19.25 -26.28 -2.81
CA PRO A 347 -18.89 -27.26 -1.80
C PRO A 347 -17.37 -27.21 -1.58
N LEU A 348 -16.95 -27.27 -0.32
CA LEU A 348 -15.54 -27.28 0.03
C LEU A 348 -14.80 -28.32 -0.83
N PRO A 349 -13.69 -27.93 -1.49
CA PRO A 349 -12.72 -28.88 -1.95
C PRO A 349 -12.42 -29.90 -0.84
N LEU A 350 -12.14 -31.15 -1.22
CA LEU A 350 -11.68 -32.15 -0.26
C LEU A 350 -10.45 -31.62 0.49
N SER A 351 -10.29 -31.97 1.77
CA SER A 351 -9.18 -31.49 2.62
C SER A 351 -7.80 -31.64 1.95
N LEU A 352 -7.62 -32.71 1.16
CA LEU A 352 -6.44 -32.94 0.32
C LEU A 352 -6.20 -31.83 -0.71
N GLU A 353 -7.25 -31.41 -1.43
CA GLU A 353 -7.16 -30.35 -2.42
C GLU A 353 -6.86 -29.00 -1.76
N PHE A 354 -7.49 -28.69 -0.62
CA PHE A 354 -7.12 -27.50 0.16
C PHE A 354 -5.67 -27.50 0.59
N GLY A 355 -5.17 -28.63 1.11
CA GLY A 355 -3.76 -28.78 1.46
C GLY A 355 -2.84 -28.52 0.28
N ARG A 356 -3.17 -29.02 -0.92
CA ARG A 356 -2.41 -28.74 -2.16
C ARG A 356 -2.42 -27.26 -2.50
N ARG A 357 -3.58 -26.60 -2.40
CA ARG A 357 -3.74 -25.18 -2.71
C ARG A 357 -2.91 -24.29 -1.77
N ILE A 358 -2.90 -24.61 -0.47
CA ILE A 358 -2.13 -23.89 0.55
C ILE A 358 -0.63 -24.12 0.37
N ARG A 359 -0.19 -25.38 0.17
CA ARG A 359 1.23 -25.68 -0.10
C ARG A 359 1.74 -24.96 -1.34
N THR A 360 0.97 -24.93 -2.42
CA THR A 360 1.35 -24.25 -3.66
C THR A 360 1.52 -22.74 -3.45
N ALA A 361 0.58 -22.11 -2.73
CA ALA A 361 0.67 -20.68 -2.41
C ALA A 361 1.86 -20.40 -1.48
N MET A 362 2.05 -21.19 -0.42
CA MET A 362 3.16 -21.04 0.53
C MET A 362 4.51 -21.20 -0.17
N GLN A 363 4.66 -22.21 -1.04
CA GLN A 363 5.89 -22.42 -1.81
C GLN A 363 6.19 -21.23 -2.73
N ALA A 364 5.18 -20.71 -3.43
CA ALA A 364 5.37 -19.53 -4.27
C ALA A 364 5.83 -18.30 -3.47
N TRP A 365 5.29 -18.10 -2.26
CA TRP A 365 5.76 -17.06 -1.35
C TRP A 365 7.20 -17.29 -0.91
N ILE A 366 7.55 -18.50 -0.46
CA ILE A 366 8.91 -18.89 -0.06
C ILE A 366 9.92 -18.54 -1.15
N ASP A 367 9.63 -18.95 -2.38
CA ASP A 367 10.47 -18.67 -3.56
C ASP A 367 10.59 -17.15 -3.81
N GLY A 368 9.53 -16.38 -3.54
CA GLY A 368 9.48 -14.94 -3.73
C GLY A 368 10.19 -14.11 -2.65
N ILE A 369 10.11 -14.52 -1.38
CA ILE A 369 10.68 -13.79 -0.24
C ILE A 369 12.16 -14.10 0.02
N ALA A 370 12.68 -15.15 -0.62
CA ALA A 370 14.11 -15.49 -0.63
C ALA A 370 14.69 -15.63 0.80
N PRO A 371 15.80 -14.98 1.24
CA PRO A 371 16.46 -15.33 2.51
C PRO A 371 15.57 -15.17 3.74
N LEU A 372 14.50 -14.38 3.64
CA LEU A 372 13.50 -14.23 4.69
C LEU A 372 12.73 -15.52 4.98
N SER A 373 12.60 -16.44 4.01
CA SER A 373 11.84 -17.70 4.18
C SER A 373 12.35 -18.51 5.37
N LYS A 374 13.66 -18.54 5.58
CA LYS A 374 14.29 -19.28 6.70
C LYS A 374 13.92 -18.75 8.08
N LEU A 375 13.45 -17.51 8.17
CA LEU A 375 13.10 -16.86 9.43
C LEU A 375 11.61 -16.94 9.76
N ILE A 376 10.75 -16.92 8.74
CA ILE A 376 9.29 -16.75 8.93
C ILE A 376 8.44 -17.85 8.31
N ALA A 377 8.98 -18.64 7.38
CA ALA A 377 8.24 -19.66 6.66
C ALA A 377 8.43 -21.05 7.30
N PRO A 378 7.45 -21.95 7.14
CA PRO A 378 7.49 -23.29 7.71
C PRO A 378 8.39 -24.22 6.88
N VAL A 379 9.69 -23.95 6.87
CA VAL A 379 10.69 -24.70 6.10
C VAL A 379 11.69 -25.41 7.00
N ARG A 380 12.24 -26.52 6.52
CA ARG A 380 13.41 -27.18 7.13
C ARG A 380 14.69 -26.37 6.83
N GLU A 381 15.81 -26.78 7.44
CA GLU A 381 17.12 -26.14 7.20
C GLU A 381 17.55 -26.16 5.72
N ASP A 382 17.14 -27.19 4.98
CA ASP A 382 17.36 -27.34 3.53
C ASP A 382 16.39 -26.53 2.65
N ASN A 383 15.55 -25.69 3.27
CA ASN A 383 14.52 -24.85 2.66
C ASN A 383 13.36 -25.63 2.01
N THR A 384 13.20 -26.92 2.35
CA THR A 384 12.02 -27.71 1.95
C THR A 384 10.81 -27.37 2.83
N LEU A 385 9.64 -27.28 2.20
CA LEU A 385 8.37 -26.96 2.88
C LEU A 385 7.92 -28.13 3.75
N LEU A 386 7.68 -27.86 5.04
CA LEU A 386 7.20 -28.85 6.00
C LEU A 386 5.84 -29.44 5.60
N PRO A 387 5.51 -30.69 5.97
CA PRO A 387 4.18 -31.26 5.77
C PRO A 387 3.08 -30.39 6.39
N ILE A 388 1.92 -30.32 5.73
CA ILE A 388 0.75 -29.59 6.25
C ILE A 388 -0.33 -30.55 6.73
N GLY A 389 -0.88 -30.28 7.90
CA GLY A 389 -2.06 -30.89 8.45
C GLY A 389 -3.28 -30.07 8.06
N VAL A 390 -4.31 -30.71 7.54
CA VAL A 390 -5.55 -30.04 7.13
C VAL A 390 -6.75 -30.79 7.68
N ASP A 391 -7.54 -30.08 8.47
CA ASP A 391 -8.84 -30.53 8.90
C ASP A 391 -9.89 -29.53 8.41
N ALA A 392 -10.80 -30.00 7.57
CA ALA A 392 -11.80 -29.15 6.93
C ALA A 392 -13.18 -29.77 7.13
N ASP A 393 -14.08 -29.01 7.75
CA ASP A 393 -15.50 -29.30 7.82
C ASP A 393 -16.30 -28.26 7.02
N GLU A 394 -17.63 -28.39 7.00
CA GLU A 394 -18.53 -27.51 6.22
C GLU A 394 -18.41 -26.00 6.54
N MET A 395 -17.88 -25.63 7.72
CA MET A 395 -17.77 -24.24 8.18
C MET A 395 -16.37 -23.79 8.56
N TYR A 396 -15.47 -24.70 8.92
CA TYR A 396 -14.16 -24.41 9.48
C TYR A 396 -13.05 -25.16 8.76
N LEU A 397 -11.94 -24.45 8.55
CA LEU A 397 -10.69 -24.98 8.07
C LEU A 397 -9.65 -24.74 9.16
N THR A 398 -9.07 -25.82 9.65
CA THR A 398 -7.93 -25.79 10.56
C THR A 398 -6.70 -26.31 9.82
N THR A 399 -5.60 -25.57 9.91
CA THR A 399 -4.32 -25.95 9.32
C THR A 399 -3.17 -25.80 10.29
N GLY A 400 -2.12 -26.58 10.11
CA GLY A 400 -0.89 -26.50 10.88
C GLY A 400 0.25 -27.19 10.14
N TRP A 401 1.49 -26.84 10.50
CA TRP A 401 2.70 -27.38 9.88
C TRP A 401 3.38 -28.36 10.83
N TYR A 402 3.80 -29.50 10.31
CA TYR A 402 4.44 -30.54 11.12
C TYR A 402 5.94 -30.26 11.24
N CYS A 403 6.44 -30.11 12.47
CA CYS A 403 7.86 -29.89 12.77
C CYS A 403 8.54 -31.09 13.45
N GLY A 404 7.86 -32.23 13.59
CA GLY A 404 8.45 -33.43 14.17
C GLY A 404 9.41 -34.16 13.23
N ASP A 405 10.11 -35.15 13.79
CA ASP A 405 11.13 -35.93 13.08
C ASP A 405 10.55 -37.06 12.21
N GLU A 406 9.23 -37.31 12.29
CA GLU A 406 8.60 -38.38 11.52
C GLU A 406 8.48 -38.03 10.03
N ASN A 407 8.62 -39.07 9.20
CA ASN A 407 8.47 -38.93 7.76
C ASN A 407 7.00 -39.02 7.35
N LEU A 408 6.28 -37.91 7.43
CA LEU A 408 4.89 -37.79 7.02
C LEU A 408 4.75 -37.43 5.54
N PRO A 409 3.62 -37.79 4.88
CA PRO A 409 3.32 -37.28 3.55
C PRO A 409 3.15 -35.75 3.58
N ASP A 410 3.40 -35.09 2.45
CA ASP A 410 3.25 -33.65 2.26
C ASP A 410 1.96 -33.04 2.81
N ILE A 411 0.86 -33.81 2.80
CA ILE A 411 -0.45 -33.42 3.30
C ILE A 411 -0.99 -34.54 4.19
N VAL A 412 -1.35 -34.20 5.42
CA VAL A 412 -1.97 -35.09 6.41
C VAL A 412 -3.39 -34.61 6.69
N ILE A 413 -4.37 -35.51 6.63
CA ILE A 413 -5.80 -35.17 6.76
C ILE A 413 -6.26 -35.42 8.20
N SER A 414 -6.94 -34.44 8.78
CA SER A 414 -7.52 -34.45 10.13
C SER A 414 -6.56 -34.86 11.27
N PRO A 415 -5.29 -34.39 11.31
CA PRO A 415 -4.34 -34.80 12.34
C PRO A 415 -4.60 -34.18 13.72
N PHE A 416 -5.51 -33.21 13.82
CA PHE A 416 -5.72 -32.42 15.04
C PHE A 416 -6.73 -33.03 16.03
N SER A 417 -7.19 -34.25 15.75
CA SER A 417 -8.18 -34.95 16.58
C SER A 417 -7.59 -35.47 17.90
N GLU A 418 -6.27 -35.68 17.96
CA GLU A 418 -5.56 -36.26 19.10
C GLU A 418 -4.68 -35.20 19.81
N PRO A 419 -4.99 -34.81 21.06
CA PRO A 419 -4.27 -33.75 21.77
C PRO A 419 -2.78 -34.03 22.01
N GLU A 420 -2.40 -35.31 22.16
CA GLU A 420 -1.03 -35.74 22.46
C GLU A 420 -0.08 -35.51 21.27
N LEU A 421 -0.60 -35.45 20.04
CA LEU A 421 0.18 -35.23 18.83
C LEU A 421 0.36 -33.73 18.49
N LEU A 422 -0.39 -32.83 19.13
CA LEU A 422 -0.38 -31.38 18.83
C LEU A 422 0.95 -30.69 19.12
N SER A 423 1.81 -31.27 19.96
CA SER A 423 3.12 -30.71 20.31
C SER A 423 4.07 -30.58 19.11
N ASN A 424 3.89 -31.43 18.08
CA ASN A 424 4.69 -31.43 16.85
C ASN A 424 4.07 -30.61 15.72
N TRP A 425 2.95 -29.92 15.98
CA TRP A 425 2.27 -29.06 15.01
C TRP A 425 2.37 -27.61 15.45
N PHE A 426 2.87 -26.74 14.58
CA PHE A 426 2.94 -25.30 14.84
C PHE A 426 2.13 -24.51 13.81
N GLY A 427 1.89 -23.23 14.12
CA GLY A 427 1.12 -22.35 13.24
C GLY A 427 -0.36 -22.73 13.13
N LEU A 428 -0.90 -23.43 14.15
CA LEU A 428 -2.30 -23.86 14.17
C LEU A 428 -3.22 -22.65 13.97
N THR A 429 -3.92 -22.65 12.84
CA THR A 429 -4.79 -21.56 12.42
C THR A 429 -6.15 -22.13 12.03
N GLY A 430 -7.21 -21.61 12.67
CA GLY A 430 -8.61 -21.94 12.34
C GLY A 430 -9.29 -20.76 11.65
N VAL A 431 -9.89 -20.98 10.49
CA VAL A 431 -10.62 -19.94 9.75
C VAL A 431 -12.00 -20.45 9.39
N LYS A 432 -13.01 -19.60 9.61
CA LYS A 432 -14.36 -19.85 9.13
C LYS A 432 -14.38 -19.73 7.60
N VAL A 433 -14.68 -20.81 6.91
CA VAL A 433 -14.56 -20.92 5.44
C VAL A 433 -15.78 -20.36 4.70
N ALA A 434 -16.62 -19.57 5.38
CA ALA A 434 -17.97 -19.18 4.93
C ALA A 434 -18.07 -18.52 3.55
N ASN A 435 -16.95 -18.14 2.90
CA ASN A 435 -16.92 -17.60 1.55
C ASN A 435 -15.69 -18.15 0.80
N HIS A 436 -15.83 -19.25 0.05
CA HIS A 436 -14.74 -19.82 -0.75
C HIS A 436 -14.32 -18.86 -1.86
N LYS A 437 -13.12 -18.29 -1.71
CA LYS A 437 -12.48 -17.45 -2.72
C LYS A 437 -11.30 -18.19 -3.32
N SER A 438 -11.10 -18.05 -4.62
CA SER A 438 -9.91 -18.58 -5.31
C SER A 438 -8.60 -18.03 -4.74
N ALA A 439 -8.66 -16.89 -4.06
CA ALA A 439 -7.54 -16.27 -3.35
C ALA A 439 -7.32 -16.75 -1.91
N LEU A 440 -8.19 -17.62 -1.35
CA LEU A 440 -8.16 -17.95 0.08
C LEU A 440 -6.81 -18.51 0.53
N ALA A 441 -6.27 -19.48 -0.20
CA ALA A 441 -4.96 -20.07 0.09
C ALA A 441 -3.83 -19.01 0.08
N TRP A 442 -3.88 -18.06 -0.85
CA TRP A 442 -2.91 -16.96 -0.96
C TRP A 442 -3.01 -15.99 0.22
N ASN A 443 -4.22 -15.68 0.66
CA ASN A 443 -4.45 -14.80 1.80
C ASN A 443 -4.05 -15.46 3.12
N LEU A 444 -4.40 -16.74 3.33
CA LEU A 444 -4.02 -17.48 4.55
C LEU A 444 -2.50 -17.50 4.71
N THR A 445 -1.79 -17.93 3.67
CA THR A 445 -0.33 -18.03 3.68
C THR A 445 0.35 -16.66 3.82
N LEU A 446 -0.17 -15.61 3.19
CA LEU A 446 0.31 -14.24 3.39
C LEU A 446 0.11 -13.76 4.83
N ASN A 447 -1.05 -14.02 5.43
CA ASN A 447 -1.34 -13.62 6.81
C ASN A 447 -0.40 -14.32 7.79
N GLU A 448 -0.18 -15.61 7.60
CA GLU A 448 0.75 -16.39 8.43
C GLU A 448 2.17 -15.81 8.34
N LEU A 449 2.71 -15.64 7.14
CA LEU A 449 4.05 -15.09 6.94
C LEU A 449 4.18 -13.65 7.48
N SER A 450 3.20 -12.78 7.20
CA SER A 450 3.20 -11.40 7.70
C SER A 450 3.08 -11.32 9.23
N SER A 451 2.37 -12.27 9.86
CA SER A 451 2.25 -12.36 11.32
C SER A 451 3.59 -12.76 11.95
N SER A 452 4.20 -13.84 11.44
CA SER A 452 5.53 -14.28 11.88
C SER A 452 6.59 -13.18 11.71
N LEU A 453 6.55 -12.48 10.58
CA LEU A 453 7.42 -11.32 10.34
C LEU A 453 7.16 -10.19 11.33
N SER A 454 5.89 -9.86 11.58
CA SER A 454 5.52 -8.77 12.51
C SER A 454 6.07 -9.06 13.92
N GLN A 455 5.98 -10.30 14.40
CA GLN A 455 6.52 -10.69 15.71
C GLN A 455 8.05 -10.53 15.79
N LEU A 456 8.78 -10.84 14.72
CA LEU A 456 10.24 -10.63 14.66
C LEU A 456 10.60 -9.14 14.64
N LEU A 457 9.85 -8.34 13.89
CA LEU A 457 10.10 -6.90 13.75
C LEU A 457 9.77 -6.13 15.02
N GLU A 458 8.67 -6.47 15.70
CA GLU A 458 8.29 -5.87 16.98
C GLU A 458 9.35 -6.09 18.06
N LYS A 459 10.05 -7.23 18.02
CA LYS A 459 11.16 -7.55 18.93
C LYS A 459 12.53 -7.11 18.42
N ARG A 460 12.61 -6.53 17.22
CA ARG A 460 13.87 -6.08 16.59
C ARG A 460 14.93 -7.19 16.43
N MET A 461 14.47 -8.41 16.14
CA MET A 461 15.30 -9.63 16.18
C MET A 461 15.77 -10.13 14.80
N LEU A 462 15.78 -9.30 13.76
CA LEU A 462 16.39 -9.74 12.50
C LEU A 462 17.90 -9.94 12.69
N PRO A 463 18.46 -11.08 12.24
CA PRO A 463 19.86 -11.35 12.50
C PRO A 463 20.79 -10.33 11.83
N VAL A 464 21.77 -9.81 12.56
CA VAL A 464 22.77 -8.87 12.04
C VAL A 464 24.13 -9.21 12.63
N ASN A 465 25.17 -9.10 11.80
CA ASN A 465 26.53 -9.54 12.17
C ASN A 465 27.59 -8.43 12.07
N HIS A 466 27.20 -7.21 11.69
CA HIS A 466 28.09 -6.04 11.54
C HIS A 466 27.25 -4.75 11.48
N GLY A 467 27.90 -3.59 11.36
CA GLY A 467 27.24 -2.29 11.19
C GLY A 467 26.73 -1.68 12.50
N SER A 468 25.98 -0.59 12.39
CA SER A 468 25.43 0.18 13.52
C SER A 468 24.54 -0.65 14.44
N ILE A 469 23.60 -1.42 13.88
CA ILE A 469 22.66 -2.26 14.66
C ILE A 469 23.42 -3.29 15.49
N PHE A 470 24.43 -3.95 14.90
CA PHE A 470 25.27 -4.91 15.62
C PHE A 470 26.04 -4.24 16.77
N LYS A 471 26.61 -3.05 16.55
CA LYS A 471 27.32 -2.30 17.59
C LYS A 471 26.40 -1.93 18.77
N GLU A 472 25.17 -1.53 18.49
CA GLU A 472 24.17 -1.25 19.54
C GLU A 472 23.79 -2.51 20.33
N ILE A 473 23.56 -3.65 19.67
CA ILE A 473 23.28 -4.93 20.34
C ILE A 473 24.42 -5.32 21.28
N VAL A 474 25.67 -5.24 20.81
CA VAL A 474 26.85 -5.55 21.63
C VAL A 474 26.94 -4.61 22.83
N TRP A 475 26.79 -3.31 22.62
CA TRP A 475 26.86 -2.30 23.69
C TRP A 475 25.77 -2.51 24.75
N GLN A 476 24.52 -2.68 24.33
CA GLN A 476 23.41 -2.95 25.25
C GLN A 476 23.63 -4.23 26.06
N THR A 477 24.09 -5.30 25.40
CA THR A 477 24.38 -6.57 26.07
C THR A 477 25.50 -6.39 27.10
N ALA A 478 26.55 -5.63 26.78
CA ALA A 478 27.63 -5.34 27.70
C ALA A 478 27.16 -4.54 28.93
N LEU A 479 26.28 -3.55 28.75
CA LEU A 479 25.66 -2.81 29.86
C LEU A 479 24.87 -3.74 30.78
N ILE A 480 24.07 -4.66 30.22
CA ILE A 480 23.29 -5.64 31.00
C ILE A 480 24.22 -6.59 31.77
N VAL A 481 25.23 -7.16 31.11
CA VAL A 481 26.19 -8.11 31.73
C VAL A 481 26.98 -7.44 32.86
N THR A 482 27.32 -6.17 32.73
CA THR A 482 28.04 -5.39 33.74
C THR A 482 27.13 -4.66 34.74
N SER A 483 25.80 -4.88 34.67
CA SER A 483 24.80 -4.23 35.53
C SER A 483 24.87 -2.69 35.52
N ARG A 484 25.19 -2.10 34.37
CA ARG A 484 25.21 -0.65 34.13
C ARG A 484 23.85 -0.19 33.58
N GLY A 485 23.47 1.06 33.89
CA GLY A 485 22.26 1.66 33.35
C GLY A 485 22.37 1.98 31.85
N GLU A 486 21.23 2.06 31.16
CA GLU A 486 21.15 2.32 29.70
C GLU A 486 21.77 3.66 29.26
N LEU A 487 21.88 4.61 30.19
CA LEU A 487 22.44 5.94 29.96
C LEU A 487 23.92 6.04 30.35
N ASN A 488 24.58 4.92 30.60
CA ASN A 488 26.01 4.89 30.84
C ASN A 488 26.76 4.87 29.49
N TYR A 489 27.60 5.88 29.28
CA TYR A 489 28.41 6.03 28.06
C TYR A 489 29.90 5.73 28.30
N SER A 490 30.32 5.54 29.56
CA SER A 490 31.72 5.33 29.91
C SER A 490 32.22 4.00 29.35
N PRO A 491 33.46 3.94 28.84
CA PRO A 491 34.05 2.71 28.33
C PRO A 491 33.97 1.56 29.34
N ILE A 492 33.82 0.34 28.83
CA ILE A 492 33.76 -0.89 29.63
C ILE A 492 35.04 -1.68 29.35
N SER A 493 35.80 -2.01 30.40
CA SER A 493 36.99 -2.83 30.24
C SER A 493 36.61 -4.23 29.75
N LEU A 494 37.33 -4.74 28.74
CA LEU A 494 37.09 -6.10 28.24
C LEU A 494 37.33 -7.16 29.32
N SER A 495 38.23 -6.92 30.28
CA SER A 495 38.47 -7.86 31.38
C SER A 495 37.30 -7.93 32.36
N GLU A 496 36.60 -6.80 32.57
CA GLU A 496 35.39 -6.74 33.39
C GLU A 496 34.26 -7.56 32.74
N ILE A 497 34.09 -7.42 31.42
CA ILE A 497 33.10 -8.19 30.66
C ILE A 497 33.41 -9.69 30.76
N GLU A 498 34.66 -10.10 30.51
CA GLU A 498 35.12 -11.49 30.59
C GLU A 498 34.91 -12.08 32.01
N GLU A 499 35.22 -11.30 33.06
CA GLU A 499 34.99 -11.72 34.45
C GLU A 499 33.50 -11.96 34.73
N CYS A 500 32.64 -11.05 34.28
CA CYS A 500 31.19 -11.20 34.43
C CYS A 500 30.64 -12.40 33.64
N LEU A 501 31.14 -12.64 32.42
CA LEU A 501 30.76 -13.79 31.61
C LEU A 501 31.21 -15.14 32.20
N SER A 502 32.30 -15.16 32.97
CA SER A 502 32.82 -16.38 33.61
C SER A 502 32.00 -16.84 34.83
N LYS A 503 31.13 -15.98 35.37
CA LYS A 503 30.28 -16.29 36.53
C LYS A 503 29.13 -17.21 36.09
N SER A 504 29.00 -18.37 36.74
CA SER A 504 28.07 -19.46 36.38
C SER A 504 26.58 -19.14 36.50
N SER A 505 26.21 -17.97 37.01
CA SER A 505 24.84 -17.48 37.07
C SER A 505 24.79 -16.01 36.66
N LEU A 506 24.51 -15.74 35.39
CA LEU A 506 24.15 -14.40 34.93
C LEU A 506 22.70 -14.15 35.36
N ASN A 507 22.50 -13.23 36.32
CA ASN A 507 21.16 -12.79 36.70
C ASN A 507 20.60 -11.92 35.58
N ILE A 508 19.74 -12.49 34.73
CA ILE A 508 19.00 -11.73 33.72
C ILE A 508 18.00 -10.85 34.46
N PRO A 509 18.06 -9.51 34.34
CA PRO A 509 17.06 -8.65 34.96
C PRO A 509 15.66 -9.02 34.47
N SER A 510 14.66 -9.00 35.34
CA SER A 510 13.29 -9.47 35.03
C SER A 510 12.58 -8.73 33.89
N TRP A 511 13.09 -7.56 33.50
CA TRP A 511 12.60 -6.74 32.40
C TRP A 511 13.31 -7.02 31.07
N VAL A 512 14.37 -7.82 31.05
CA VAL A 512 15.09 -8.24 29.84
C VAL A 512 14.50 -9.55 29.35
N ASN A 513 14.18 -9.61 28.06
CA ASN A 513 13.73 -10.85 27.43
C ASN A 513 14.89 -11.85 27.33
N GLU A 514 14.72 -13.05 27.91
CA GLU A 514 15.73 -14.10 27.92
C GLU A 514 16.23 -14.48 26.52
N TYR A 515 15.36 -14.44 25.50
CA TYR A 515 15.75 -14.72 24.12
C TYR A 515 16.59 -13.59 23.50
N GLU A 516 16.24 -12.33 23.74
CA GLU A 516 17.00 -11.16 23.28
C GLU A 516 18.38 -11.12 23.95
N TYR A 517 18.43 -11.45 25.24
CA TYR A 517 19.65 -11.57 26.01
C TYR A 517 20.57 -12.66 25.47
N CYS A 518 20.06 -13.88 25.27
CA CYS A 518 20.84 -15.00 24.71
C CYS A 518 21.35 -14.69 23.30
N TYR A 519 20.55 -13.99 22.49
CA TYR A 519 20.93 -13.56 21.17
C TYR A 519 22.07 -12.53 21.20
N GLY A 520 21.95 -11.49 22.03
CA GLY A 520 22.98 -10.47 22.23
C GLY A 520 24.29 -11.03 22.82
N LEU A 521 24.20 -12.02 23.70
CA LEU A 521 25.36 -12.65 24.35
C LEU A 521 26.32 -13.29 23.35
N LYS A 522 25.79 -13.97 22.32
CA LYS A 522 26.61 -14.58 21.25
C LYS A 522 27.41 -13.52 20.50
N HIS A 523 26.78 -12.38 20.20
CA HIS A 523 27.41 -11.25 19.51
C HIS A 523 28.44 -10.54 20.38
N LEU A 524 28.15 -10.35 21.67
CA LEU A 524 29.09 -9.78 22.62
C LEU A 524 30.35 -10.63 22.74
N ILE A 525 30.22 -11.96 22.90
CA ILE A 525 31.38 -12.87 22.98
C ILE A 525 32.23 -12.79 21.70
N ALA A 526 31.58 -12.79 20.54
CA ALA A 526 32.28 -12.66 19.26
C ALA A 526 33.05 -11.33 19.16
N GLN A 527 32.41 -10.22 19.56
CA GLN A 527 33.02 -8.90 19.49
C GLN A 527 34.17 -8.72 20.48
N VAL A 528 34.04 -9.22 21.72
CA VAL A 528 35.13 -9.20 22.71
C VAL A 528 36.36 -9.95 22.18
N ASN A 529 36.14 -11.13 21.60
CA ASN A 529 37.24 -11.91 21.00
C ASN A 529 37.91 -11.17 19.83
N SER A 530 37.13 -10.49 18.98
CA SER A 530 37.67 -9.67 17.89
C SER A 530 38.52 -8.51 18.42
N LEU A 531 37.98 -7.73 19.36
CA LEU A 531 38.69 -6.58 19.94
C LEU A 531 40.00 -6.99 20.63
N ARG A 532 40.02 -8.14 21.30
CA ARG A 532 41.25 -8.72 21.87
C ARG A 532 42.28 -9.07 20.81
N GLN A 533 41.86 -9.63 19.68
CA GLN A 533 42.76 -9.92 18.55
C GLN A 533 43.33 -8.63 17.94
N ASP A 534 42.54 -7.56 17.94
CA ASP A 534 42.94 -6.24 17.43
C ASP A 534 43.79 -5.43 18.42
N GLY A 535 43.99 -5.93 19.65
CA GLY A 535 44.83 -5.29 20.68
C GLY A 535 44.10 -4.24 21.52
N GLU A 536 42.78 -4.15 21.41
CA GLU A 536 41.95 -3.21 22.17
C GLU A 536 41.74 -3.70 23.62
N ALA A 537 41.59 -2.75 24.55
CA ALA A 537 41.41 -3.03 25.97
C ALA A 537 39.99 -2.73 26.47
N GLU A 538 39.24 -1.89 25.74
CA GLU A 538 37.95 -1.35 26.15
C GLU A 538 36.92 -1.48 25.03
N LEU A 539 35.66 -1.61 25.44
CA LEU A 539 34.50 -1.46 24.59
C LEU A 539 33.94 -0.05 24.78
N HIS A 540 33.71 0.67 23.67
CA HIS A 540 33.18 2.04 23.67
C HIS A 540 31.71 2.08 23.22
N SER A 541 31.00 3.12 23.68
CA SER A 541 29.66 3.43 23.19
C SER A 541 29.69 3.69 21.68
N PRO A 542 28.70 3.20 20.90
CA PRO A 542 28.64 3.46 19.47
C PRO A 542 28.33 4.93 19.13
N TRP A 543 27.82 5.72 20.08
CA TRP A 543 27.30 7.07 19.85
C TRP A 543 28.06 8.13 20.65
N PRO A 544 28.18 9.36 20.13
CA PRO A 544 28.78 10.48 20.86
C PRO A 544 28.14 10.71 22.24
N GLU A 545 28.97 10.81 23.27
CA GLU A 545 28.58 10.95 24.68
C GLU A 545 28.12 12.38 25.02
N PRO A 546 27.38 12.58 26.14
CA PRO A 546 27.04 13.92 26.63
C PRO A 546 28.29 14.72 27.00
N ASP A 547 28.23 16.04 26.81
CA ASP A 547 29.31 16.98 27.10
C ASP A 547 29.01 17.91 28.29
N ILE A 548 27.83 17.78 28.91
CA ILE A 548 27.41 18.53 30.08
C ILE A 548 27.07 17.58 31.22
N ASP A 549 27.77 17.73 32.36
CA ASP A 549 27.43 17.02 33.59
C ASP A 549 26.19 17.66 34.24
N ILE A 550 25.11 16.90 34.30
CA ILE A 550 23.89 17.28 35.03
C ILE A 550 23.63 16.28 36.16
N THR A 551 23.24 16.79 37.33
CA THR A 551 22.88 15.97 38.50
C THR A 551 21.39 15.66 38.58
N ASP A 552 20.56 16.50 37.96
CA ASP A 552 19.11 16.39 37.86
C ASP A 552 18.66 17.11 36.58
N GLY A 553 17.56 16.68 35.98
CA GLY A 553 17.10 17.19 34.69
C GLY A 553 16.73 16.11 33.68
N TRP A 554 16.29 16.56 32.50
CA TRP A 554 15.94 15.65 31.41
C TRP A 554 17.18 15.20 30.64
N ILE A 555 17.13 14.00 30.07
CA ILE A 555 18.28 13.37 29.39
C ILE A 555 18.93 14.26 28.31
N TRP A 556 18.14 15.06 27.59
CA TRP A 556 18.64 15.95 26.54
C TRP A 556 19.38 17.18 27.07
N GLU A 557 19.24 17.51 28.36
CA GLU A 557 19.93 18.65 29.00
C GLU A 557 21.41 18.36 29.28
N SER A 558 21.82 17.08 29.19
CA SER A 558 23.23 16.67 29.26
C SER A 558 24.04 16.95 27.98
N TYR A 559 23.40 17.54 26.97
CA TYR A 559 24.00 17.83 25.67
C TYR A 559 23.95 19.32 25.37
N SER A 560 25.10 19.91 25.01
CA SER A 560 25.11 21.21 24.32
C SER A 560 24.44 21.10 22.95
N GLU A 561 24.00 22.22 22.39
CA GLU A 561 23.38 22.23 21.06
C GLU A 561 24.28 21.56 20.00
N LEU A 562 25.58 21.87 20.02
CA LEU A 562 26.55 21.29 19.08
C LEU A 562 26.68 19.77 19.29
N GLN A 563 26.79 19.31 20.53
CA GLN A 563 26.94 17.89 20.81
C GLN A 563 25.67 17.10 20.51
N LEU A 564 24.49 17.68 20.78
CA LEU A 564 23.21 17.10 20.38
C LEU A 564 23.11 16.93 18.86
N LEU A 565 23.57 17.92 18.09
CA LEU A 565 23.59 17.83 16.64
C LEU A 565 24.55 16.75 16.13
N VAL A 566 25.75 16.66 16.71
CA VAL A 566 26.76 15.63 16.39
C VAL A 566 26.21 14.23 16.68
N ARG A 567 25.60 14.05 17.85
CA ARG A 567 24.96 12.79 18.25
C ARG A 567 23.80 12.43 17.33
N ALA A 568 22.87 13.36 17.10
CA ALA A 568 21.71 13.13 16.24
C ALA A 568 22.16 12.73 14.84
N LYS A 569 23.14 13.44 14.27
CA LYS A 569 23.70 13.10 12.96
C LYS A 569 24.27 11.69 12.92
N ALA A 570 25.11 11.32 13.89
CA ALA A 570 25.70 9.97 13.96
C ALA A 570 24.64 8.87 14.08
N VAL A 571 23.60 9.09 14.90
CA VAL A 571 22.48 8.14 15.08
C VAL A 571 21.67 7.98 13.79
N TYR A 572 21.31 9.07 13.10
CA TYR A 572 20.57 8.99 11.83
C TYR A 572 21.42 8.39 10.69
N GLU A 573 22.73 8.66 10.65
CA GLU A 573 23.65 8.00 9.71
C GLU A 573 23.70 6.50 9.96
N GLY A 574 23.84 6.11 11.24
CA GLY A 574 23.77 4.71 11.67
C GLY A 574 22.43 4.06 11.35
N ALA A 575 21.31 4.78 11.48
CA ALA A 575 19.97 4.26 11.15
C ALA A 575 19.82 4.02 9.64
N ILE A 576 20.36 4.90 8.79
CA ILE A 576 20.37 4.71 7.33
C ILE A 576 21.18 3.47 6.96
N GLU A 577 22.37 3.33 7.53
CA GLU A 577 23.22 2.14 7.33
C GLU A 577 22.49 0.86 7.77
N GLY A 578 21.89 0.88 8.96
CA GLY A 578 21.13 -0.25 9.51
C GLY A 578 19.93 -0.62 8.65
N TYR A 579 19.14 0.36 8.21
CA TYR A 579 18.02 0.13 7.29
C TYR A 579 18.50 -0.51 5.98
N GLN A 580 19.56 0.03 5.37
CA GLN A 580 20.12 -0.54 4.13
C GLN A 580 20.63 -1.97 4.34
N GLN A 581 21.30 -2.23 5.46
CA GLN A 581 21.77 -3.57 5.81
C GLN A 581 20.61 -4.57 5.92
N LEU A 582 19.55 -4.22 6.65
CA LEU A 582 18.36 -5.06 6.80
C LEU A 582 17.69 -5.32 5.44
N VAL A 583 17.50 -4.28 4.64
CA VAL A 583 16.85 -4.39 3.32
C VAL A 583 17.67 -5.25 2.37
N ASN A 584 18.98 -5.01 2.27
CA ASN A 584 19.84 -5.76 1.37
C ASN A 584 19.95 -7.23 1.76
N THR A 585 19.94 -7.52 3.07
CA THR A 585 20.09 -8.89 3.59
C THR A 585 18.80 -9.69 3.47
N TYR A 586 17.66 -9.12 3.88
CA TYR A 586 16.41 -9.87 4.04
C TYR A 586 15.31 -9.48 3.06
N PHE A 587 15.29 -8.23 2.59
CA PHE A 587 14.18 -7.67 1.83
C PHE A 587 14.57 -7.26 0.41
N SER A 588 15.61 -7.86 -0.18
CA SER A 588 16.12 -7.49 -1.50
C SER A 588 15.05 -7.59 -2.61
N LYS A 589 14.13 -8.55 -2.50
CA LYS A 589 12.98 -8.74 -3.40
C LYS A 589 11.85 -7.73 -3.18
N PHE A 590 11.79 -7.13 -1.99
CA PHE A 590 10.81 -6.12 -1.61
C PHE A 590 11.33 -4.72 -1.88
N ALA A 591 12.65 -4.53 -1.87
CA ALA A 591 13.32 -3.24 -2.02
C ALA A 591 12.76 -2.36 -3.16
N PRO A 592 12.41 -2.89 -4.35
CA PRO A 592 11.79 -2.09 -5.42
C PRO A 592 10.42 -1.48 -5.08
N ARG A 593 9.81 -1.88 -3.96
CA ARG A 593 8.49 -1.46 -3.49
C ARG A 593 8.50 -0.83 -2.09
N LEU A 594 9.64 -0.77 -1.41
CA LEU A 594 9.78 -0.06 -0.13
C LEU A 594 10.07 1.41 -0.39
N THR A 595 9.31 2.33 0.20
CA THR A 595 9.39 3.78 -0.11
C THR A 595 10.80 4.29 0.20
N THR A 596 11.32 3.96 1.39
CA THR A 596 12.64 4.42 1.83
C THR A 596 13.75 3.79 0.99
N ALA A 597 13.71 2.46 0.76
CA ALA A 597 14.72 1.77 -0.05
C ALA A 597 14.81 2.31 -1.49
N VAL A 598 13.68 2.57 -2.13
CA VAL A 598 13.65 3.16 -3.48
C VAL A 598 14.15 4.60 -3.48
N THR A 599 13.88 5.36 -2.41
CA THR A 599 14.35 6.74 -2.29
C THR A 599 15.87 6.81 -2.17
N LEU A 600 16.50 5.83 -1.52
CA LEU A 600 17.96 5.77 -1.35
C LEU A 600 18.72 5.52 -2.69
N PRO A 601 19.95 6.03 -2.86
CA PRO A 601 20.66 6.91 -1.93
C PRO A 601 20.01 8.29 -1.85
N ALA A 602 20.01 8.87 -0.65
CA ALA A 602 19.33 10.14 -0.36
C ALA A 602 20.06 10.93 0.73
N ARG A 603 19.84 12.23 0.76
CA ARG A 603 20.17 13.10 1.89
C ARG A 603 18.96 13.15 2.82
N PHE A 604 19.12 12.76 4.06
CA PHE A 604 18.13 13.00 5.11
C PHE A 604 18.30 14.42 5.59
N VAL A 605 17.31 15.28 5.35
CA VAL A 605 17.33 16.68 5.79
C VAL A 605 16.41 16.82 6.99
N GLY A 606 16.92 17.36 8.10
CA GLY A 606 16.15 17.53 9.33
C GLY A 606 16.38 18.88 10.00
N LYS A 607 15.29 19.47 10.50
CA LYS A 607 15.32 20.69 11.31
C LYS A 607 14.95 20.36 12.75
N ILE A 608 15.91 20.52 13.67
CA ILE A 608 15.72 20.26 15.10
C ILE A 608 15.17 21.53 15.77
N ILE A 609 14.11 21.36 16.55
CA ILE A 609 13.46 22.43 17.31
C ILE A 609 13.63 22.10 18.78
N LEU A 610 14.35 22.97 19.48
CA LEU A 610 14.53 22.86 20.93
C LEU A 610 13.30 23.39 21.67
N PRO A 611 12.99 22.84 22.85
CA PRO A 611 11.87 23.28 23.64
C PRO A 611 12.09 24.68 24.24
N ASN A 612 11.07 25.54 24.17
CA ASN A 612 11.08 26.87 24.79
C ASN A 612 10.72 26.85 26.29
N SER A 613 10.39 25.69 26.87
CA SER A 613 9.99 25.52 28.27
C SER A 613 10.28 24.11 28.80
N TYR A 614 10.42 23.98 30.12
CA TYR A 614 10.85 22.79 30.88
C TYR A 614 10.03 21.49 30.67
N ASN A 615 8.89 21.53 29.98
CA ASN A 615 7.98 20.38 29.77
C ASN A 615 7.86 19.92 28.32
N ASN A 616 8.67 20.45 27.39
CA ASN A 616 8.66 20.02 26.00
C ASN A 616 9.93 19.23 25.68
N GLN A 617 9.80 18.11 24.96
CA GLN A 617 10.92 17.35 24.42
C GLN A 617 11.43 18.02 23.13
N PRO A 618 12.68 17.77 22.67
CA PRO A 618 13.14 18.22 21.36
C PRO A 618 12.37 17.55 20.21
N TRP A 619 12.10 18.30 19.13
CA TRP A 619 11.38 17.81 17.94
C TRP A 619 12.26 17.88 16.70
N ILE A 620 11.96 17.03 15.71
CA ILE A 620 12.56 17.09 14.38
C ILE A 620 11.48 17.10 13.31
N ILE A 621 11.65 17.97 12.31
CA ILE A 621 10.89 17.93 11.06
C ILE A 621 11.85 17.52 9.96
N SER A 622 11.54 16.45 9.24
CA SER A 622 12.46 15.81 8.32
C SER A 622 11.82 15.41 6.99
N TYR A 623 12.66 15.30 5.96
CA TYR A 623 12.29 14.75 4.66
C TYR A 623 13.52 14.13 3.97
N TRP A 624 13.26 13.33 2.94
CA TRP A 624 14.30 12.71 2.13
C TRP A 624 14.49 13.47 0.83
N GLU A 625 15.71 13.92 0.57
CA GLU A 625 16.12 14.49 -0.71
C GLU A 625 16.85 13.41 -1.52
N PRO A 626 16.28 12.91 -2.64
CA PRO A 626 16.88 11.81 -3.40
C PRO A 626 18.18 12.24 -4.07
N LEU A 627 19.19 11.38 -4.03
CA LEU A 627 20.47 11.59 -4.71
C LEU A 627 20.57 10.71 -5.98
N PRO A 628 21.45 11.07 -6.93
CA PRO A 628 21.74 10.20 -8.07
C PRO A 628 22.23 8.81 -7.63
N LYS A 629 21.85 7.76 -8.39
CA LYS A 629 22.32 6.39 -8.15
C LYS A 629 23.87 6.37 -8.11
N GLY A 630 24.44 5.63 -7.16
CA GLY A 630 25.90 5.53 -6.95
C GLY A 630 26.50 6.57 -5.99
N LYS A 631 25.73 7.57 -5.54
CA LYS A 631 26.11 8.41 -4.40
C LYS A 631 25.88 7.67 -3.08
N GLN A 632 26.59 8.09 -2.04
CA GLN A 632 26.31 7.64 -0.67
C GLN A 632 25.21 8.50 -0.05
N SER A 633 24.38 7.87 0.76
CA SER A 633 23.41 8.58 1.59
C SER A 633 24.14 9.43 2.64
N CYS A 634 23.54 10.54 3.04
CA CYS A 634 24.12 11.41 4.06
C CYS A 634 23.02 12.08 4.89
N VAL A 635 23.42 12.67 6.03
CA VAL A 635 22.51 13.36 6.95
C VAL A 635 22.91 14.83 7.04
N ASP A 636 21.91 15.70 6.89
CA ASP A 636 22.04 17.15 7.02
C ASP A 636 21.02 17.66 8.04
N LEU A 637 21.51 18.07 9.21
CA LEU A 637 20.69 18.52 10.33
C LEU A 637 21.08 19.94 10.72
N CYS A 638 20.10 20.77 11.05
CA CYS A 638 20.31 22.10 11.60
C CYS A 638 19.27 22.47 12.66
N PHE A 639 19.58 23.46 13.51
CA PHE A 639 18.63 23.99 14.49
C PHE A 639 17.71 25.05 13.87
N PHE A 640 16.47 25.11 14.38
CA PHE A 640 15.48 26.11 13.97
C PHE A 640 14.83 26.76 15.19
N PRO A 641 14.71 28.11 15.24
CA PRO A 641 14.44 28.84 16.48
C PRO A 641 12.98 28.74 17.00
N THR A 642 11.97 28.54 16.15
CA THR A 642 10.56 28.40 16.61
C THR A 642 9.68 27.62 15.62
N LYS A 643 8.59 27.02 16.15
CA LYS A 643 7.53 26.36 15.35
C LYS A 643 6.72 27.34 14.47
N GLU A 644 6.71 28.64 14.80
CA GLU A 644 5.80 29.62 14.19
C GLU A 644 6.21 30.09 12.78
N ASN A 645 7.45 29.85 12.36
CA ASN A 645 7.98 30.24 11.04
C ASN A 645 8.56 29.04 10.26
N LEU A 646 7.96 27.85 10.42
CA LEU A 646 8.45 26.62 9.80
C LEU A 646 8.38 26.64 8.26
N PHE A 647 7.45 27.42 7.73
CA PHE A 647 7.32 27.75 6.32
C PHE A 647 7.26 29.27 6.21
N PRO A 648 8.40 29.98 6.10
CA PRO A 648 8.38 31.41 5.82
C PRO A 648 7.48 31.65 4.62
N LYS A 649 6.57 32.64 4.68
CA LYS A 649 5.83 33.08 3.49
C LYS A 649 6.86 33.39 2.38
N GLY A 650 6.88 32.58 1.33
CA GLY A 650 7.84 32.69 0.22
C GLY A 650 9.07 31.76 0.27
N CYS A 651 9.19 30.85 1.25
CA CYS A 651 10.17 29.76 1.20
C CYS A 651 9.53 28.49 0.60
N ASP A 652 9.48 28.46 -0.73
CA ASP A 652 9.14 27.31 -1.57
C ASP A 652 10.19 26.19 -1.46
N TYR A 653 10.24 25.45 -0.35
CA TYR A 653 10.57 24.02 -0.43
C TYR A 653 9.27 23.26 -0.68
N SER A 654 8.67 23.50 -1.84
CA SER A 654 7.41 22.88 -2.21
C SER A 654 7.65 21.37 -2.34
N ILE A 655 6.85 20.56 -1.65
CA ILE A 655 6.80 19.09 -1.81
C ILE A 655 6.73 18.71 -3.31
N SER A 656 6.19 19.58 -4.17
CA SER A 656 6.22 19.43 -5.62
C SER A 656 7.63 19.38 -6.23
N VAL A 657 8.58 20.18 -5.75
CA VAL A 657 9.98 20.19 -6.23
C VAL A 657 10.68 18.91 -5.79
N LEU A 658 10.50 18.51 -4.53
CA LEU A 658 11.03 17.24 -4.02
C LEU A 658 10.45 16.04 -4.80
N ASN A 659 9.14 16.04 -5.05
CA ASN A 659 8.49 15.04 -5.89
C ASN A 659 9.04 15.04 -7.31
N SER A 660 9.18 16.20 -7.94
CA SER A 660 9.72 16.30 -9.31
C SER A 660 11.14 15.74 -9.39
N GLN A 661 12.00 16.07 -8.42
CA GLN A 661 13.34 15.51 -8.30
C GLN A 661 13.30 13.99 -8.10
N LEU A 662 12.45 13.50 -7.19
CA LEU A 662 12.26 12.08 -6.91
C LEU A 662 11.83 11.30 -8.15
N LEU A 663 10.80 11.77 -8.85
CA LEU A 663 10.29 11.15 -10.07
C LEU A 663 11.33 11.17 -11.20
N SER A 664 12.12 12.24 -11.29
CA SER A 664 13.20 12.34 -12.29
C SER A 664 14.34 11.33 -12.04
N LEU A 665 14.69 11.11 -10.76
CA LEU A 665 15.79 10.24 -10.34
C LEU A 665 15.37 8.78 -10.10
N ARG A 666 14.06 8.51 -9.95
CA ARG A 666 13.47 7.19 -9.67
C ARG A 666 12.31 6.87 -10.63
N LYS A 667 12.56 7.02 -11.94
CA LYS A 667 11.56 6.77 -13.01
C LYS A 667 10.83 5.43 -12.90
N GLU A 668 11.52 4.41 -12.42
CA GLU A 668 11.01 3.03 -12.31
C GLU A 668 9.84 2.91 -11.31
N ALA A 669 9.76 3.83 -10.34
CA ALA A 669 8.75 3.86 -9.29
C ALA A 669 7.80 5.07 -9.40
N SER A 670 7.84 5.80 -10.53
CA SER A 670 7.17 7.10 -10.68
C SER A 670 5.64 7.05 -10.60
N THR A 671 5.03 5.87 -10.71
CA THR A 671 3.58 5.67 -10.66
C THR A 671 3.03 5.65 -9.23
N TRP A 672 3.87 5.34 -8.24
CA TRP A 672 3.42 5.11 -6.86
C TRP A 672 4.26 5.82 -5.78
N LEU A 673 5.52 6.17 -6.07
CA LEU A 673 6.43 6.82 -5.14
C LEU A 673 6.18 8.33 -5.04
N TYR A 674 6.15 8.86 -3.81
CA TYR A 674 6.00 10.29 -3.53
C TYR A 674 6.84 10.70 -2.30
N ALA A 675 7.26 11.95 -2.27
CA ALA A 675 7.96 12.59 -1.17
C ALA A 675 6.99 12.90 -0.02
N SER A 676 7.46 12.69 1.21
CA SER A 676 6.74 13.02 2.44
C SER A 676 7.62 13.87 3.35
N ILE A 677 6.97 14.75 4.13
CA ILE A 677 7.57 15.47 5.24
C ILE A 677 7.05 14.83 6.52
N ASN A 678 7.95 14.52 7.43
CA ASN A 678 7.66 13.90 8.72
C ASN A 678 7.93 14.91 9.84
N SER A 679 7.21 14.78 10.95
CA SER A 679 7.41 15.57 12.17
C SER A 679 7.27 14.65 13.37
N GLU A 680 8.31 14.56 14.19
CA GLU A 680 8.38 13.62 15.31
C GLU A 680 9.23 14.16 16.46
N VAL A 681 9.17 13.48 17.61
CA VAL A 681 10.06 13.72 18.75
C VAL A 681 11.46 13.23 18.40
N LEU A 682 12.49 14.01 18.73
CA LEU A 682 13.88 13.61 18.55
C LEU A 682 14.33 12.69 19.70
N ASP A 683 14.28 11.38 19.50
CA ASP A 683 14.68 10.39 20.51
C ASP A 683 15.97 9.64 20.11
N VAL A 684 17.09 10.36 20.19
CA VAL A 684 18.44 9.87 19.84
C VAL A 684 19.27 9.47 21.05
N PHE A 685 18.66 9.40 22.23
CA PHE A 685 19.38 9.31 23.51
C PHE A 685 19.56 7.88 24.03
N LYS A 686 18.82 6.90 23.48
CA LYS A 686 18.91 5.51 23.90
C LYS A 686 20.14 4.83 23.28
N PRO A 687 20.66 3.76 23.92
CA PRO A 687 21.77 2.99 23.36
C PRO A 687 21.43 2.25 22.07
N ASN A 688 20.14 2.08 21.74
CA ASN A 688 19.64 1.47 20.51
C ASN A 688 18.91 2.43 19.55
N SER A 689 19.09 3.75 19.68
CA SER A 689 18.31 4.71 18.89
C SER A 689 18.42 4.51 17.37
N ALA A 690 19.56 4.08 16.83
CA ALA A 690 19.69 3.84 15.40
C ALA A 690 18.92 2.60 14.94
N THR A 691 18.96 1.52 15.72
CA THR A 691 18.13 0.32 15.51
C THR A 691 16.66 0.66 15.61
N GLU A 692 16.29 1.51 16.58
CA GLU A 692 14.91 1.96 16.76
C GLU A 692 14.36 2.58 15.47
N LEU A 693 15.06 3.60 14.96
CA LEU A 693 14.73 4.32 13.73
C LEU A 693 14.76 3.43 12.48
N ALA A 694 15.78 2.59 12.31
CA ALA A 694 15.93 1.74 11.13
C ALA A 694 14.73 0.79 10.97
N TYR A 695 14.30 0.16 12.07
CA TYR A 695 13.14 -0.72 12.09
C TYR A 695 11.82 0.06 11.99
N GLU A 696 11.72 1.26 12.54
CA GLU A 696 10.53 2.11 12.34
C GLU A 696 10.31 2.42 10.86
N TRP A 697 11.36 2.82 10.13
CA TRP A 697 11.30 3.03 8.69
C TRP A 697 10.95 1.75 7.93
N LEU A 698 11.55 0.62 8.31
CA LEU A 698 11.26 -0.68 7.71
C LEU A 698 9.80 -1.11 7.95
N CYS A 699 9.31 -1.03 9.18
CA CYS A 699 7.92 -1.35 9.54
C CYS A 699 6.94 -0.43 8.81
N HIS A 700 7.26 0.86 8.67
CA HIS A 700 6.43 1.79 7.91
C HIS A 700 6.35 1.42 6.43
N ASP A 701 7.47 1.02 5.81
CA ASP A 701 7.48 0.53 4.43
C ASP A 701 6.70 -0.79 4.27
N LEU A 702 6.93 -1.76 5.16
CA LEU A 702 6.27 -3.07 5.11
C LEU A 702 4.76 -2.97 5.38
N LYS A 703 4.32 -2.01 6.20
CA LYS A 703 2.90 -1.74 6.46
C LYS A 703 2.17 -1.29 5.19
N LYS A 704 2.82 -0.49 4.33
CA LYS A 704 2.22 -0.01 3.07
C LYS A 704 1.93 -1.15 2.08
N ILE A 705 2.69 -2.24 2.15
CA ILE A 705 2.57 -3.41 1.26
C ILE A 705 1.89 -4.61 1.94
N ALA A 706 1.30 -4.40 3.12
CA ALA A 706 0.59 -5.40 3.92
C ALA A 706 1.44 -6.60 4.40
N TRP A 707 2.72 -6.37 4.67
CA TRP A 707 3.64 -7.34 5.28
C TRP A 707 3.92 -7.08 6.77
N PHE A 708 3.32 -6.03 7.33
CA PHE A 708 3.39 -5.71 8.75
C PHE A 708 2.00 -5.32 9.27
N ASN A 709 1.52 -6.04 10.28
CA ASN A 709 0.19 -5.83 10.89
C ASN A 709 0.28 -5.20 12.29
N GLY A 710 1.49 -5.06 12.83
CA GLY A 710 1.71 -4.48 14.15
C GLY A 710 1.37 -3.00 14.21
N ASN A 711 1.22 -2.52 15.45
CA ASN A 711 1.27 -1.10 15.71
C ASN A 711 2.74 -0.73 15.88
N ILE A 712 3.24 0.14 15.01
CA ILE A 712 4.39 0.96 15.37
C ILE A 712 3.90 1.74 16.59
N VAL A 713 4.48 1.48 17.75
CA VAL A 713 4.19 2.29 18.94
C VAL A 713 4.67 3.68 18.58
N ASN A 714 3.76 4.52 18.07
CA ASN A 714 4.03 5.94 17.89
C ASN A 714 4.38 6.45 19.27
N ARG A 715 5.66 6.81 19.47
CA ARG A 715 6.12 7.48 20.68
C ARG A 715 5.35 8.80 20.75
N LEU A 716 4.37 8.84 21.65
CA LEU A 716 3.63 10.06 22.03
C LEU A 716 4.54 10.98 22.84
#